data_AF-A0A8H9CA64-F1
#
_entry.id   AF-A0A8H9CA64-F1
#
_cell.length_a   1.000
_cell.length_b   1.000
_cell.length_c   1.000
_cell.angle_alpha   90.00
_cell.angle_beta   90.00
_cell.angle_gamma   90.00
#
_symmetry.space_group_name_H-M   'P 1'
#
loop_
_entity.id
_entity.type
_entity.pdbx_description
1 polymer ?
#
loop_
_entity_poly.entity_id
_entity_poly.type
_entity_poly.pdbx_seq_one_letter_code
_entity_poly.pdbx_strand_id
1 'polypeptide(L)'
;MPRNSGFITGEQVRVIRAPVDGGEGGPPVGTIGTVLRNGGSSVRVRFPQERHARWDSRCDRLELVLGEGDQPYAYEDVLTEGMRVGVARFPVGGSSPNGPPLGATGTVITNGHGSVSVQFDDWREEDDETVSTWTCYVDRLMALEPPAFYLVMIQNKKVVRVGTYTFGNGKAAAEMARRLTEEYGCKVQPRRIAADANSDEWRERERVRFGNGEYIAMPAEWDLAPIKDHFLHPSRDDPTKLAFIESPEKGVLDRQTRVTPGRYLERYYPHLSQVERNRYIAMIDKPDGLHFAITADDIVMTYTRGPSSCMSHPTEKFQSRPIHPVKPYAGGDLQVAYLMRDGTVTARALAWPERKLYGRPYGDIARIERALQDAGYKHGPLIGARLVKIWHEDYKRYIAPYIDYQKCLLDPEPDKHEGFLVIPEEGNGQLSARHTDGFAHPMKLCPRLGLYFPGHFFPVQISDTVVEQWSERAVSEYAVLLYDEDRGREYYYPRERTVELDGHGPVLIEQIDRYAVRSDLSGEMIYKGSAVTLIDGRKCSPREFRYNYGIICKGSRKCVLPEHGYTLAGNGSTYSHAYLDEMAAKKGVTRDAVLEEVGGARRVREAKASAEEVAEKQREEAILEALENEGDDDDDFDIDDDDIEDDQLDAA
;
A
#
# COMPACT_ATOMS: atom_id res chain seq x y z
N MET A 1 -51.94 29.63 26.61
CA MET A 1 -51.65 30.96 26.00
C MET A 1 -50.15 31.07 25.70
N PRO A 2 -49.71 31.90 24.72
CA PRO A 2 -48.55 31.56 23.88
C PRO A 2 -47.48 32.66 23.72
N ARG A 3 -46.40 32.34 22.97
CA ARG A 3 -45.74 33.14 21.90
C ARG A 3 -44.71 32.22 21.19
N ASN A 4 -44.88 31.94 19.89
CA ASN A 4 -44.20 32.55 18.72
C ASN A 4 -42.67 32.33 18.70
N SER A 5 -41.98 31.94 17.61
CA SER A 5 -42.32 31.60 16.21
C SER A 5 -41.02 31.07 15.52
N GLY A 6 -40.99 30.36 14.38
CA GLY A 6 -42.04 29.93 13.43
C GLY A 6 -41.60 30.15 11.97
N PHE A 7 -41.45 29.08 11.16
CA PHE A 7 -41.11 29.10 9.71
C PHE A 7 -41.93 28.05 8.94
N ILE A 8 -42.12 28.26 7.63
CA ILE A 8 -43.09 27.56 6.77
C ILE A 8 -42.38 26.62 5.78
N THR A 9 -42.90 25.39 5.63
CA THR A 9 -42.59 24.47 4.51
C THR A 9 -43.85 24.19 3.69
N GLY A 10 -43.72 24.14 2.37
CA GLY A 10 -44.83 24.13 1.41
C GLY A 10 -45.36 22.73 1.06
N GLU A 11 -46.68 22.67 0.89
CA GLU A 11 -47.55 21.51 0.74
C GLU A 11 -47.23 20.53 -0.41
N GLN A 12 -47.50 19.24 -0.16
CA GLN A 12 -47.85 18.26 -1.18
C GLN A 12 -49.32 18.42 -1.60
N VAL A 13 -49.65 18.20 -2.88
CA VAL A 13 -51.04 18.05 -3.33
C VAL A 13 -51.21 16.76 -4.13
N ARG A 14 -52.02 15.83 -3.60
CA ARG A 14 -52.52 14.65 -4.32
C ARG A 14 -53.58 15.08 -5.33
N VAL A 15 -53.59 14.47 -6.52
CA VAL A 15 -54.72 14.53 -7.46
C VAL A 15 -55.52 13.24 -7.39
N ILE A 16 -56.83 13.37 -7.16
CA ILE A 16 -57.79 12.26 -7.09
C ILE A 16 -58.27 11.93 -8.52
N ARG A 17 -58.36 10.64 -8.87
CA ARG A 17 -59.09 10.18 -10.06
C ARG A 17 -60.55 9.92 -9.71
N ALA A 18 -61.45 10.35 -10.60
CA ALA A 18 -62.84 9.90 -10.66
C ALA A 18 -63.19 9.58 -12.14
N PRO A 19 -64.01 8.55 -12.43
CA PRO A 19 -64.32 8.11 -13.79
C PRO A 19 -65.59 8.76 -14.33
N VAL A 20 -65.67 8.94 -15.66
CA VAL A 20 -66.94 9.10 -16.39
C VAL A 20 -66.81 8.39 -17.74
N ASP A 21 -67.74 7.47 -18.02
CA ASP A 21 -67.91 6.80 -19.31
C ASP A 21 -68.83 7.59 -20.25
N GLY A 22 -68.62 7.41 -21.55
CA GLY A 22 -69.66 7.52 -22.58
C GLY A 22 -69.78 8.86 -23.32
N GLY A 23 -69.99 8.79 -24.64
CA GLY A 23 -70.41 9.94 -25.47
C GLY A 23 -69.69 10.05 -26.81
N GLU A 24 -70.41 9.71 -27.88
CA GLU A 24 -69.96 9.80 -29.28
C GLU A 24 -69.58 11.22 -29.73
N GLY A 25 -68.72 11.30 -30.76
CA GLY A 25 -68.90 12.30 -31.83
C GLY A 25 -68.14 13.62 -31.76
N GLY A 26 -66.87 13.59 -32.18
CA GLY A 26 -66.17 14.76 -32.75
C GLY A 26 -64.95 15.26 -31.96
N PRO A 27 -63.80 15.53 -32.63
CA PRO A 27 -62.65 16.15 -31.99
C PRO A 27 -62.80 17.69 -31.95
N PRO A 28 -62.85 18.34 -30.76
CA PRO A 28 -62.78 19.78 -30.67
C PRO A 28 -61.33 20.26 -30.86
N VAL A 29 -61.16 21.34 -31.63
CA VAL A 29 -59.89 22.07 -31.75
C VAL A 29 -59.59 22.74 -30.41
N GLY A 30 -58.39 22.52 -29.87
CA GLY A 30 -57.98 23.09 -28.59
C GLY A 30 -56.51 23.51 -28.55
N THR A 31 -56.25 24.82 -28.61
CA THR A 31 -54.95 25.41 -28.29
C THR A 31 -54.97 25.94 -26.86
N ILE A 32 -54.27 25.30 -25.92
CA ILE A 32 -53.77 25.95 -24.70
C ILE A 32 -52.38 25.39 -24.40
N GLY A 33 -51.38 26.28 -24.32
CA GLY A 33 -50.09 25.97 -23.71
C GLY A 33 -50.02 26.56 -22.30
N THR A 34 -49.37 25.85 -21.38
CA THR A 34 -49.05 26.35 -20.04
C THR A 34 -47.52 26.41 -19.89
N VAL A 35 -47.01 27.55 -19.43
CA VAL A 35 -45.58 27.74 -19.14
C VAL A 35 -45.38 27.70 -17.64
N LEU A 36 -44.47 26.84 -17.18
CA LEU A 36 -43.83 26.95 -15.87
C LEU A 36 -42.34 27.23 -16.08
N ARG A 37 -41.75 28.00 -15.16
CA ARG A 37 -40.40 28.57 -15.30
C ARG A 37 -39.58 28.30 -14.05
N ASN A 38 -38.49 27.56 -14.16
CA ASN A 38 -37.24 27.95 -13.48
C ASN A 38 -35.98 27.26 -14.06
N GLY A 39 -34.84 27.95 -13.95
CA GLY A 39 -33.48 27.38 -13.98
C GLY A 39 -32.93 26.78 -15.30
N GLY A 40 -32.11 27.55 -16.03
CA GLY A 40 -31.06 27.00 -16.89
C GLY A 40 -31.30 27.00 -18.42
N SER A 41 -30.65 27.94 -19.11
CA SER A 41 -30.11 27.79 -20.47
C SER A 41 -30.98 27.14 -21.57
N SER A 42 -31.99 27.85 -22.07
CA SER A 42 -32.42 27.67 -23.47
C SER A 42 -32.87 28.98 -24.12
N VAL A 43 -32.35 29.27 -25.31
CA VAL A 43 -32.81 30.37 -26.16
C VAL A 43 -33.87 29.78 -27.11
N ARG A 44 -35.09 30.34 -27.08
CA ARG A 44 -36.16 29.95 -28.01
C ARG A 44 -36.62 31.17 -28.80
N VAL A 45 -36.35 31.17 -30.11
CA VAL A 45 -36.81 32.22 -31.03
C VAL A 45 -38.32 32.08 -31.25
N ARG A 46 -39.03 33.21 -31.28
CA ARG A 46 -40.48 33.30 -31.48
C ARG A 46 -40.74 33.93 -32.84
N PHE A 47 -41.44 33.25 -33.74
CA PHE A 47 -41.89 33.83 -35.00
C PHE A 47 -43.27 34.49 -34.82
N PRO A 48 -43.50 35.71 -35.35
CA PRO A 48 -44.82 36.29 -35.43
C PRO A 48 -45.53 35.95 -36.76
N GLN A 49 -46.86 35.96 -36.69
CA GLN A 49 -47.84 35.88 -37.79
C GLN A 49 -48.15 34.51 -38.42
N GLU A 50 -49.46 34.31 -38.56
CA GLU A 50 -50.12 33.14 -39.12
C GLU A 50 -49.99 33.14 -40.65
N ARG A 51 -49.77 31.97 -41.25
CA ARG A 51 -49.83 31.77 -42.70
C ARG A 51 -50.70 30.57 -42.99
N HIS A 52 -51.77 30.77 -43.77
CA HIS A 52 -52.62 29.68 -44.23
C HIS A 52 -52.13 29.18 -45.58
N ALA A 53 -51.75 27.90 -45.65
CA ALA A 53 -51.58 27.21 -46.93
C ALA A 53 -52.95 26.71 -47.43
N ARG A 54 -53.19 26.75 -48.73
CA ARG A 54 -54.39 26.16 -49.36
C ARG A 54 -53.97 25.14 -50.40
N TRP A 55 -54.63 23.99 -50.38
CA TRP A 55 -54.47 22.91 -51.34
C TRP A 55 -55.48 23.08 -52.47
N ASP A 56 -55.04 23.17 -53.74
CA ASP A 56 -55.96 23.01 -54.89
C ASP A 56 -55.88 21.58 -55.42
N SER A 57 -56.95 20.83 -55.16
CA SER A 57 -57.09 19.42 -55.52
C SER A 57 -57.28 19.16 -57.02
N ARG A 58 -57.17 20.18 -57.89
CA ARG A 58 -57.28 20.03 -59.35
C ARG A 58 -55.95 20.01 -60.09
N CYS A 59 -54.85 20.36 -59.42
CA CYS A 59 -53.50 20.38 -60.00
C CYS A 59 -52.43 19.71 -59.11
N ASP A 60 -52.84 19.07 -58.01
CA ASP A 60 -51.98 18.41 -57.01
C ASP A 60 -50.81 19.31 -56.52
N ARG A 61 -51.13 20.59 -56.30
CA ARG A 61 -50.18 21.66 -56.01
C ARG A 61 -50.55 22.39 -54.72
N LEU A 62 -49.55 22.59 -53.86
CA LEU A 62 -49.64 23.44 -52.68
C LEU A 62 -49.30 24.88 -53.07
N GLU A 63 -50.24 25.82 -52.94
CA GLU A 63 -49.98 27.24 -53.18
C GLU A 63 -49.83 28.01 -51.87
N LEU A 64 -48.74 28.78 -51.80
CA LEU A 64 -48.48 29.76 -50.76
C LEU A 64 -48.75 31.15 -51.32
N VAL A 65 -49.90 31.72 -50.99
CA VAL A 65 -50.24 33.09 -51.36
C VAL A 65 -49.40 34.05 -50.50
N LEU A 66 -48.47 34.76 -51.14
CA LEU A 66 -47.80 35.92 -50.54
C LEU A 66 -48.71 37.14 -50.68
N GLY A 67 -48.72 37.99 -49.65
CA GLY A 67 -49.52 39.22 -49.63
C GLY A 67 -49.13 40.21 -50.72
N GLU A 68 -50.05 41.10 -51.06
CA GLU A 68 -49.94 42.03 -52.18
C GLU A 68 -48.67 42.91 -52.12
N GLY A 69 -47.97 43.00 -53.26
CA GLY A 69 -46.92 44.02 -53.47
C GLY A 69 -45.53 43.50 -53.84
N ASP A 70 -45.40 42.77 -54.95
CA ASP A 70 -44.33 42.98 -55.96
C ASP A 70 -44.56 42.12 -57.21
N GLN A 71 -43.99 42.51 -58.35
CA GLN A 71 -44.27 41.88 -59.65
C GLN A 71 -43.52 40.55 -59.87
N PRO A 72 -44.11 39.57 -60.59
CA PRO A 72 -43.46 38.30 -60.87
C PRO A 72 -42.43 38.43 -61.99
N TYR A 73 -41.17 38.13 -61.69
CA TYR A 73 -40.22 37.68 -62.71
C TYR A 73 -40.48 36.19 -62.99
N ALA A 74 -40.80 35.88 -64.24
CA ALA A 74 -40.97 34.49 -64.68
C ALA A 74 -39.60 33.86 -64.98
N TYR A 75 -39.33 32.71 -64.36
CA TYR A 75 -38.35 31.75 -64.86
C TYR A 75 -39.03 30.39 -64.96
N GLU A 76 -39.12 29.87 -66.17
CA GLU A 76 -39.44 28.47 -66.42
C GLU A 76 -38.16 27.66 -66.29
N ASP A 77 -38.11 26.72 -65.35
CA ASP A 77 -37.19 25.60 -65.43
C ASP A 77 -37.85 24.34 -64.83
N VAL A 78 -37.75 23.24 -65.55
CA VAL A 78 -38.53 22.02 -65.29
C VAL A 78 -37.78 21.10 -64.32
N LEU A 79 -38.30 20.96 -63.10
CA LEU A 79 -37.85 19.94 -62.17
C LEU A 79 -38.39 18.57 -62.57
N THR A 80 -37.51 17.66 -63.01
CA THR A 80 -37.81 16.24 -63.22
C THR A 80 -37.57 15.41 -61.96
N GLU A 81 -38.23 14.25 -61.87
CA GLU A 81 -38.14 13.34 -60.71
C GLU A 81 -36.69 12.91 -60.41
N GLY A 82 -36.31 12.96 -59.13
CA GLY A 82 -35.08 12.33 -58.62
C GLY A 82 -34.13 13.26 -57.84
N MET A 83 -34.28 14.58 -57.91
CA MET A 83 -33.46 15.50 -57.11
C MET A 83 -33.87 15.53 -55.63
N ARG A 84 -32.89 15.49 -54.73
CA ARG A 84 -33.05 15.79 -53.30
C ARG A 84 -32.34 17.10 -52.98
N VAL A 85 -33.10 18.16 -52.73
CA VAL A 85 -32.54 19.44 -52.26
C VAL A 85 -32.49 19.43 -50.73
N GLY A 86 -31.30 19.55 -50.16
CA GLY A 86 -31.08 19.66 -48.71
C GLY A 86 -30.58 21.05 -48.33
N VAL A 87 -31.42 21.85 -47.67
CA VAL A 87 -31.03 23.18 -47.20
C VAL A 87 -30.50 23.08 -45.77
N ALA A 88 -29.20 23.33 -45.58
CA ALA A 88 -28.56 23.43 -44.27
C ALA A 88 -28.10 24.87 -44.02
N ARG A 89 -28.55 25.48 -42.92
CA ARG A 89 -28.09 26.80 -42.46
C ARG A 89 -27.22 26.63 -41.22
N PHE A 90 -26.00 27.17 -41.26
CA PHE A 90 -25.05 27.10 -40.16
C PHE A 90 -24.76 28.51 -39.61
N PRO A 91 -24.91 28.75 -38.29
CA PRO A 91 -24.42 29.98 -37.67
C PRO A 91 -22.90 29.88 -37.48
N VAL A 92 -22.14 30.79 -38.11
CA VAL A 92 -20.69 30.89 -37.90
C VAL A 92 -20.43 31.70 -36.63
N GLY A 93 -19.97 31.03 -35.56
CA GLY A 93 -19.59 31.65 -34.30
C GLY A 93 -18.09 31.53 -34.05
N GLY A 94 -17.35 32.62 -34.28
CA GLY A 94 -15.91 32.69 -33.96
C GLY A 94 -15.22 33.90 -34.57
N SER A 95 -14.60 34.73 -33.74
CA SER A 95 -13.81 35.89 -34.17
C SER A 95 -12.42 35.46 -34.64
N SER A 96 -12.33 34.99 -35.88
CA SER A 96 -11.07 34.89 -36.62
C SER A 96 -10.91 36.15 -37.50
N PRO A 97 -9.71 36.77 -37.59
CA PRO A 97 -9.50 37.93 -38.46
C PRO A 97 -9.66 37.63 -39.96
N ASN A 98 -9.65 36.34 -40.34
CA ASN A 98 -9.85 35.87 -41.72
C ASN A 98 -11.15 35.06 -41.86
N GLY A 99 -12.16 35.32 -41.01
CA GLY A 99 -13.48 34.68 -41.09
C GLY A 99 -14.47 35.47 -41.95
N PRO A 100 -15.47 34.82 -42.57
CA PRO A 100 -16.49 35.50 -43.36
C PRO A 100 -17.33 36.47 -42.50
N PRO A 101 -17.92 37.52 -43.10
CA PRO A 101 -18.71 38.50 -42.37
C PRO A 101 -19.91 37.88 -41.63
N LEU A 102 -20.16 38.36 -40.41
CA LEU A 102 -21.28 37.96 -39.57
C LEU A 102 -22.61 38.21 -40.28
N GLY A 103 -23.27 37.13 -40.73
CA GLY A 103 -24.61 37.16 -41.33
C GLY A 103 -24.74 36.45 -42.68
N ALA A 104 -23.64 36.05 -43.33
CA ALA A 104 -23.70 35.38 -44.63
C ALA A 104 -24.47 34.04 -44.57
N THR A 105 -25.48 33.89 -45.43
CA THR A 105 -26.16 32.62 -45.70
C THR A 105 -25.78 32.10 -47.08
N GLY A 106 -25.40 30.83 -47.17
CA GLY A 106 -25.16 30.12 -48.43
C GLY A 106 -26.03 28.88 -48.52
N THR A 107 -26.48 28.55 -49.73
CA THR A 107 -27.20 27.31 -50.03
C THR A 107 -26.27 26.35 -50.77
N VAL A 108 -26.11 25.15 -50.23
CA VAL A 108 -25.31 24.08 -50.85
C VAL A 108 -26.24 23.18 -51.65
N ILE A 109 -26.04 23.15 -52.97
CA ILE A 109 -26.80 22.29 -53.89
C ILE A 109 -25.87 21.16 -54.33
N THR A 110 -26.30 19.92 -54.11
CA THR A 110 -25.62 18.73 -54.63
C THR A 110 -26.47 18.10 -55.71
N ASN A 111 -25.88 17.91 -56.89
CA ASN A 111 -26.46 17.14 -57.98
C ASN A 111 -25.85 15.73 -57.96
N GLY A 112 -26.63 14.71 -58.37
CA GLY A 112 -26.33 13.28 -58.19
C GLY A 112 -25.08 12.73 -58.90
N HIS A 113 -24.28 13.61 -59.52
CA HIS A 113 -23.02 13.29 -60.21
C HIS A 113 -21.78 13.80 -59.46
N GLY A 114 -21.93 14.23 -58.20
CA GLY A 114 -20.79 14.57 -57.34
C GLY A 114 -20.21 15.98 -57.55
N SER A 115 -20.94 16.87 -58.24
CA SER A 115 -20.66 18.31 -58.15
C SER A 115 -21.33 18.88 -56.89
N VAL A 116 -20.71 19.93 -56.35
CA VAL A 116 -21.29 20.75 -55.28
C VAL A 116 -21.23 22.19 -55.75
N SER A 117 -22.38 22.85 -55.85
CA SER A 117 -22.43 24.30 -56.05
C SER A 117 -22.88 24.96 -54.75
N VAL A 118 -22.16 26.01 -54.35
CA VAL A 118 -22.52 26.84 -53.19
C VAL A 118 -22.92 28.20 -53.74
N GLN A 119 -24.16 28.59 -53.49
CA GLN A 119 -24.71 29.87 -53.94
C GLN A 119 -24.93 30.77 -52.73
N PHE A 120 -24.43 32.00 -52.79
CA PHE A 120 -24.55 33.02 -51.76
C PHE A 120 -25.49 34.12 -52.25
N ASP A 121 -26.40 34.58 -51.39
CA ASP A 121 -27.47 35.51 -51.79
C ASP A 121 -27.00 36.97 -51.96
N ASP A 122 -25.85 37.33 -51.37
CA ASP A 122 -25.16 38.63 -51.51
C ASP A 122 -23.66 38.39 -51.78
N TRP A 123 -23.26 38.35 -53.06
CA TRP A 123 -21.85 38.17 -53.47
C TRP A 123 -21.29 39.41 -54.16
N ARG A 124 -20.00 39.71 -53.93
CA ARG A 124 -19.20 40.71 -54.66
C ARG A 124 -17.91 40.05 -55.15
N GLU A 125 -17.46 40.42 -56.33
CA GLU A 125 -16.39 39.76 -57.10
C GLU A 125 -14.95 39.86 -56.51
N GLU A 126 -14.76 40.33 -55.27
CA GLU A 126 -13.41 40.69 -54.76
C GLU A 126 -12.79 39.72 -53.73
N ASP A 127 -13.48 38.66 -53.28
CA ASP A 127 -13.04 37.79 -52.15
C ASP A 127 -12.64 36.33 -52.51
N ASP A 128 -11.74 36.15 -53.48
CA ASP A 128 -11.30 34.83 -53.99
C ASP A 128 -10.59 33.93 -52.94
N GLU A 129 -9.82 34.49 -52.00
CA GLU A 129 -9.07 33.68 -51.00
C GLU A 129 -10.01 32.88 -50.09
N THR A 130 -11.20 33.41 -49.82
CA THR A 130 -12.19 32.81 -48.91
C THR A 130 -12.76 31.51 -49.48
N VAL A 131 -12.95 31.44 -50.80
CA VAL A 131 -13.45 30.24 -51.50
C VAL A 131 -12.46 29.09 -51.32
N SER A 132 -11.17 29.33 -51.56
CA SER A 132 -10.11 28.30 -51.46
C SER A 132 -10.04 27.63 -50.08
N THR A 133 -10.31 28.40 -49.03
CA THR A 133 -10.30 27.93 -47.64
C THR A 133 -11.49 27.02 -47.35
N TRP A 134 -12.66 27.30 -47.95
CA TRP A 134 -13.85 26.46 -47.84
C TRP A 134 -13.77 25.18 -48.67
N THR A 135 -13.26 25.22 -49.91
CA THR A 135 -13.06 23.99 -50.70
C THR A 135 -12.10 23.05 -49.97
N CYS A 136 -10.98 23.55 -49.45
CA CYS A 136 -10.03 22.72 -48.69
C CYS A 136 -10.63 22.11 -47.40
N TYR A 137 -11.60 22.79 -46.77
CA TYR A 137 -12.33 22.27 -45.60
C TYR A 137 -13.36 21.19 -45.98
N VAL A 138 -14.11 21.39 -47.08
CA VAL A 138 -15.06 20.40 -47.61
C VAL A 138 -14.32 19.17 -48.15
N ASP A 139 -13.22 19.35 -48.87
CA ASP A 139 -12.37 18.26 -49.34
C ASP A 139 -11.77 17.46 -48.18
N ARG A 140 -11.36 18.13 -47.08
CA ARG A 140 -10.95 17.43 -45.84
C ARG A 140 -12.09 16.65 -45.18
N LEU A 141 -13.32 17.16 -45.20
CA LEU A 141 -14.49 16.44 -44.69
C LEU A 141 -14.86 15.22 -45.57
N MET A 142 -14.69 15.33 -46.89
CA MET A 142 -14.95 14.25 -47.85
C MET A 142 -13.82 13.22 -47.91
N ALA A 143 -12.58 13.59 -47.58
CA ALA A 143 -11.42 12.69 -47.55
C ALA A 143 -11.33 11.81 -46.29
N LEU A 144 -12.23 11.97 -45.32
CA LEU A 144 -12.32 11.08 -44.16
C LEU A 144 -13.03 9.78 -44.55
N GLU A 145 -12.25 8.72 -44.80
CA GLU A 145 -12.82 7.39 -44.97
C GLU A 145 -13.72 7.03 -43.77
N PRO A 146 -14.94 6.48 -44.01
CA PRO A 146 -15.87 6.16 -42.93
C PRO A 146 -15.23 5.13 -42.00
N PRO A 147 -15.25 5.35 -40.67
CA PRO A 147 -14.51 4.49 -39.75
C PRO A 147 -14.93 3.03 -39.92
N ALA A 148 -13.94 2.18 -40.17
CA ALA A 148 -14.14 0.75 -40.25
C ALA A 148 -14.38 0.18 -38.84
N PHE A 149 -15.28 -0.79 -38.72
CA PHE A 149 -15.53 -1.54 -37.49
C PHE A 149 -15.53 -3.04 -37.79
N TYR A 150 -15.30 -3.85 -36.76
CA TYR A 150 -15.61 -5.27 -36.78
C TYR A 150 -16.63 -5.55 -35.68
N LEU A 151 -17.63 -6.36 -36.01
CA LEU A 151 -18.65 -6.78 -35.06
C LEU A 151 -18.18 -8.06 -34.39
N VAL A 152 -18.25 -8.08 -33.06
CA VAL A 152 -17.71 -9.15 -32.23
C VAL A 152 -18.80 -9.72 -31.37
N MET A 153 -19.07 -11.01 -31.55
CA MET A 153 -20.02 -11.81 -30.80
C MET A 153 -19.34 -12.39 -29.57
N ILE A 154 -20.00 -12.28 -28.42
CA ILE A 154 -19.55 -12.87 -27.15
C ILE A 154 -20.50 -14.00 -26.80
N GLN A 155 -20.03 -15.24 -26.90
CA GLN A 155 -20.79 -16.45 -26.61
C GLN A 155 -19.97 -17.35 -25.67
N ASN A 156 -20.51 -17.72 -24.51
CA ASN A 156 -19.85 -18.58 -23.51
C ASN A 156 -18.41 -18.14 -23.16
N LYS A 157 -18.25 -16.83 -22.87
CA LYS A 157 -16.95 -16.14 -22.65
C LYS A 157 -15.95 -16.19 -23.83
N LYS A 158 -16.28 -16.81 -24.96
CA LYS A 158 -15.48 -16.78 -26.19
C LYS A 158 -15.87 -15.60 -27.08
N VAL A 159 -14.86 -15.04 -27.74
CA VAL A 159 -14.94 -13.81 -28.53
C VAL A 159 -14.79 -14.19 -30.01
N VAL A 160 -15.88 -14.12 -30.77
CA VAL A 160 -15.92 -14.54 -32.19
C VAL A 160 -16.15 -13.33 -33.09
N ARG A 161 -15.35 -13.17 -34.14
CA ARG A 161 -15.51 -12.10 -35.14
C ARG A 161 -16.64 -12.47 -36.10
N VAL A 162 -17.70 -11.66 -36.12
CA VAL A 162 -18.89 -11.87 -36.99
C VAL A 162 -18.62 -11.37 -38.41
N GLY A 163 -17.89 -10.27 -38.53
CA GLY A 163 -17.54 -9.67 -39.81
C GLY A 163 -16.84 -8.32 -39.69
N THR A 164 -16.42 -7.78 -40.83
CA THR A 164 -15.89 -6.42 -40.99
C THR A 164 -16.95 -5.57 -41.68
N TYR A 165 -17.27 -4.40 -41.13
CA TYR A 165 -18.31 -3.51 -41.61
C TYR A 165 -17.85 -2.06 -41.46
N THR A 166 -17.92 -1.27 -42.53
CA THR A 166 -17.70 0.18 -42.45
C THR A 166 -19.00 0.88 -42.02
N PHE A 167 -18.90 1.84 -41.10
CA PHE A 167 -20.04 2.64 -40.66
C PHE A 167 -19.66 4.11 -40.65
N GLY A 168 -20.55 4.99 -41.13
CA GLY A 168 -20.27 6.44 -41.16
C GLY A 168 -20.08 7.07 -39.77
N ASN A 169 -20.55 6.41 -38.69
CA ASN A 169 -20.30 6.83 -37.32
C ASN A 169 -20.52 5.65 -36.32
N GLY A 170 -20.10 5.85 -35.07
CA GLY A 170 -20.25 4.84 -34.01
C GLY A 170 -21.70 4.53 -33.61
N LYS A 171 -22.66 5.43 -33.88
CA LYS A 171 -24.08 5.18 -33.60
C LYS A 171 -24.65 4.13 -34.55
N ALA A 172 -24.37 4.25 -35.86
CA ALA A 172 -24.74 3.25 -36.85
C ALA A 172 -24.11 1.87 -36.56
N ALA A 173 -22.84 1.85 -36.11
CA ALA A 173 -22.18 0.62 -35.68
C ALA A 173 -22.86 -0.02 -34.45
N ALA A 174 -23.32 0.78 -33.49
CA ALA A 174 -24.05 0.32 -32.30
C ALA A 174 -25.46 -0.18 -32.62
N GLU A 175 -26.19 0.50 -33.52
CA GLU A 175 -27.51 0.07 -33.98
C GLU A 175 -27.44 -1.27 -34.72
N MET A 176 -26.44 -1.46 -35.60
CA MET A 176 -26.20 -2.73 -36.26
C MET A 176 -25.80 -3.84 -35.26
N ALA A 177 -24.95 -3.54 -34.28
CA ALA A 177 -24.58 -4.49 -33.24
C ALA A 177 -25.78 -4.90 -32.37
N ARG A 178 -26.70 -3.97 -32.06
CA ARG A 178 -27.96 -4.29 -31.35
C ARG A 178 -28.82 -5.23 -32.18
N ARG A 179 -29.04 -4.93 -33.46
CA ARG A 179 -29.79 -5.80 -34.38
C ARG A 179 -29.18 -7.21 -34.46
N LEU A 180 -27.86 -7.33 -34.60
CA LEU A 180 -27.21 -8.65 -34.62
C LEU A 180 -27.27 -9.36 -33.25
N THR A 181 -27.36 -8.62 -32.15
CA THR A 181 -27.58 -9.21 -30.81
C THR A 181 -28.97 -9.83 -30.71
N GLU A 182 -29.99 -9.16 -31.25
CA GLU A 182 -31.36 -9.67 -31.36
C GLU A 182 -31.42 -10.89 -32.31
N GLU A 183 -30.74 -10.82 -33.46
CA GLU A 183 -30.73 -11.87 -34.50
C GLU A 183 -30.02 -13.16 -34.07
N TYR A 184 -28.87 -13.06 -33.37
CA TYR A 184 -28.09 -14.22 -32.92
C TYR A 184 -28.33 -14.65 -31.47
N GLY A 185 -29.20 -13.95 -30.72
CA GLY A 185 -29.48 -14.25 -29.31
C GLY A 185 -28.27 -14.14 -28.37
N CYS A 186 -27.22 -13.42 -28.76
CA CYS A 186 -25.98 -13.28 -27.99
C CYS A 186 -25.33 -11.91 -28.22
N LYS A 187 -24.60 -11.41 -27.20
CA LYS A 187 -24.13 -10.03 -27.15
C LYS A 187 -23.10 -9.72 -28.24
N VAL A 188 -23.50 -8.93 -29.23
CA VAL A 188 -22.60 -8.38 -30.27
C VAL A 188 -22.18 -6.97 -29.88
N GLN A 189 -20.87 -6.70 -29.92
CA GLN A 189 -20.31 -5.37 -29.66
C GLN A 189 -19.56 -4.84 -30.89
N PRO A 190 -19.74 -3.57 -31.27
CA PRO A 190 -18.92 -2.96 -32.29
C PRO A 190 -17.54 -2.63 -31.74
N ARG A 191 -16.49 -3.05 -32.44
CA ARG A 191 -15.11 -2.66 -32.17
C ARG A 191 -14.63 -1.84 -33.36
N ARG A 192 -14.13 -0.63 -33.10
CA ARG A 192 -13.50 0.19 -34.16
C ARG A 192 -12.28 -0.57 -34.67
N ILE A 193 -12.18 -0.76 -35.98
CA ILE A 193 -10.93 -1.17 -36.59
C ILE A 193 -10.02 0.06 -36.46
N ALA A 194 -8.97 -0.06 -35.67
CA ALA A 194 -7.81 0.80 -35.79
C ALA A 194 -7.31 0.62 -37.23
N ALA A 195 -7.60 1.60 -38.11
CA ALA A 195 -7.33 1.49 -39.55
C ALA A 195 -5.86 1.09 -39.79
N ASP A 196 -4.97 1.63 -38.96
CA ASP A 196 -3.64 1.08 -38.73
C ASP A 196 -3.33 1.02 -37.22
N ALA A 197 -3.36 -0.18 -36.63
CA ALA A 197 -2.74 -0.42 -35.32
C ALA A 197 -1.20 -0.20 -35.35
N ASN A 198 -0.63 -0.22 -36.55
CA ASN A 198 0.76 0.13 -36.84
C ASN A 198 1.00 1.63 -37.06
N SER A 199 -0.02 2.48 -37.08
CA SER A 199 0.17 3.93 -37.22
C SER A 199 1.01 4.47 -36.06
N ASP A 200 2.02 5.27 -36.36
CA ASP A 200 2.82 5.96 -35.35
C ASP A 200 2.13 7.23 -34.80
N GLU A 201 1.00 7.63 -35.38
CA GLU A 201 0.22 8.82 -34.96
C GLU A 201 -0.13 8.81 -33.48
N TRP A 202 -0.57 7.66 -32.95
CA TRP A 202 -0.94 7.54 -31.55
C TRP A 202 0.30 7.60 -30.64
N ARG A 203 1.44 7.05 -31.07
CA ARG A 203 2.72 7.16 -30.34
C ARG A 203 3.20 8.61 -30.30
N GLU A 204 3.09 9.32 -31.41
CA GLU A 204 3.48 10.72 -31.50
C GLU A 204 2.57 11.60 -30.63
N ARG A 205 1.26 11.33 -30.62
CA ARG A 205 0.34 11.98 -29.67
C ARG A 205 0.78 11.77 -28.21
N GLU A 206 1.13 10.55 -27.79
CA GLU A 206 1.61 10.34 -26.41
C GLU A 206 2.97 11.04 -26.14
N ARG A 207 3.87 11.13 -27.14
CA ARG A 207 5.11 11.93 -27.01
C ARG A 207 4.81 13.42 -26.84
N VAL A 208 3.87 13.96 -27.62
CA VAL A 208 3.42 15.36 -27.51
C VAL A 208 2.82 15.63 -26.13
N ARG A 209 2.10 14.68 -25.52
CA ARG A 209 1.59 14.78 -24.15
C ARG A 209 2.67 14.84 -23.07
N PHE A 210 3.82 14.17 -23.27
CA PHE A 210 4.98 14.42 -22.41
C PHE A 210 5.64 15.77 -22.71
N GLY A 211 5.78 16.12 -24.00
CA GLY A 211 6.44 17.36 -24.44
C GLY A 211 5.71 18.66 -24.05
N ASN A 212 4.38 18.63 -23.95
CA ASN A 212 3.55 19.76 -23.52
C ASN A 212 3.27 19.77 -21.99
N GLY A 213 3.74 18.76 -21.25
CA GLY A 213 3.53 18.63 -19.81
C GLY A 213 2.16 18.08 -19.37
N GLU A 214 1.32 17.61 -20.29
CA GLU A 214 0.06 16.93 -19.96
C GLU A 214 0.30 15.62 -19.19
N TYR A 215 1.41 14.94 -19.48
CA TYR A 215 1.94 13.82 -18.70
C TYR A 215 3.19 14.23 -17.94
N ILE A 216 3.20 13.92 -16.64
CA ILE A 216 4.39 14.05 -15.79
C ILE A 216 5.28 12.83 -16.05
N ALA A 217 6.55 13.06 -16.38
CA ALA A 217 7.52 11.97 -16.51
C ALA A 217 7.74 11.28 -15.15
N MET A 218 8.05 9.97 -15.18
CA MET A 218 8.43 9.24 -13.98
C MET A 218 9.69 9.86 -13.33
N PRO A 219 9.85 9.79 -11.99
CA PRO A 219 11.04 10.29 -11.30
C PRO A 219 12.34 9.74 -11.90
N ALA A 220 13.43 10.52 -11.84
CA ALA A 220 14.71 10.09 -12.40
C ALA A 220 15.29 8.84 -11.71
N GLU A 221 14.89 8.59 -10.46
CA GLU A 221 15.21 7.37 -9.70
C GLU A 221 14.33 6.15 -10.07
N TRP A 222 13.39 6.29 -11.01
CA TRP A 222 12.69 5.16 -11.64
C TRP A 222 13.55 4.62 -12.78
N ASP A 223 14.64 3.93 -12.42
CA ASP A 223 15.65 3.37 -13.33
C ASP A 223 15.27 2.03 -13.97
N LEU A 224 13.99 1.63 -13.86
CA LEU A 224 13.45 0.45 -14.53
C LEU A 224 13.41 0.63 -16.06
N ALA A 225 13.84 -0.42 -16.78
CA ALA A 225 13.82 -0.43 -18.24
C ALA A 225 12.42 -0.09 -18.78
N PRO A 226 12.27 0.94 -19.64
CA PRO A 226 10.97 1.36 -20.12
C PRO A 226 10.39 0.31 -21.07
N ILE A 227 9.16 -0.12 -20.82
CA ILE A 227 8.46 -1.03 -21.71
C ILE A 227 8.05 -0.27 -22.96
N LYS A 228 8.39 -0.82 -24.12
CA LYS A 228 8.05 -0.23 -25.43
C LYS A 228 6.55 0.06 -25.49
N ASP A 229 6.20 1.23 -26.00
CA ASP A 229 4.82 1.65 -26.28
C ASP A 229 3.90 1.77 -25.04
N HIS A 230 4.41 1.64 -23.80
CA HIS A 230 3.62 1.79 -22.58
C HIS A 230 3.33 3.26 -22.18
N PHE A 231 4.21 4.21 -22.46
CA PHE A 231 4.03 5.63 -22.06
C PHE A 231 3.64 5.82 -20.59
N LEU A 232 4.34 5.15 -19.67
CA LEU A 232 4.07 5.15 -18.23
C LEU A 232 4.21 6.54 -17.60
N HIS A 233 3.20 6.97 -16.86
CA HIS A 233 3.18 8.23 -16.09
C HIS A 233 2.30 8.10 -14.82
N PRO A 234 2.43 8.99 -13.83
CA PRO A 234 1.45 9.13 -12.76
C PRO A 234 0.09 9.53 -13.33
N SER A 235 -1.00 8.95 -12.85
CA SER A 235 -2.34 9.19 -13.38
C SER A 235 -2.81 10.62 -13.06
N ARG A 236 -3.31 11.33 -14.08
CA ARG A 236 -3.74 12.73 -13.98
C ARG A 236 -4.90 12.95 -13.02
N ASP A 237 -5.82 11.99 -12.95
CA ASP A 237 -7.04 12.08 -12.13
C ASP A 237 -6.78 11.59 -10.69
N ASP A 238 -5.73 10.80 -10.48
CA ASP A 238 -5.36 10.18 -9.20
C ASP A 238 -3.84 9.94 -9.16
N PRO A 239 -3.06 10.89 -8.62
CA PRO A 239 -1.60 10.80 -8.58
C PRO A 239 -1.04 9.59 -7.81
N THR A 240 -1.86 8.90 -7.00
CA THR A 240 -1.44 7.67 -6.29
C THR A 240 -1.37 6.45 -7.21
N LYS A 241 -1.98 6.54 -8.41
CA LYS A 241 -2.04 5.46 -9.41
C LYS A 241 -1.12 5.77 -10.59
N LEU A 242 -0.69 4.72 -11.28
CA LEU A 242 0.01 4.81 -12.57
C LEU A 242 -0.98 4.65 -13.72
N ALA A 243 -0.80 5.47 -14.75
CA ALA A 243 -1.49 5.38 -16.03
C ALA A 243 -0.50 4.99 -17.13
N PHE A 244 -0.93 4.10 -18.03
CA PHE A 244 -0.13 3.62 -19.15
C PHE A 244 -1.00 3.05 -20.27
N ILE A 245 -0.44 2.95 -21.47
CA ILE A 245 -1.06 2.28 -22.62
C ILE A 245 -0.67 0.79 -22.58
N GLU A 246 -1.64 -0.06 -22.23
CA GLU A 246 -1.39 -1.51 -22.07
C GLU A 246 -1.21 -2.27 -23.39
N SER A 247 -1.69 -1.73 -24.52
CA SER A 247 -1.45 -2.29 -25.85
C SER A 247 -1.62 -1.24 -26.96
N PRO A 248 -1.01 -1.41 -28.15
CA PRO A 248 -1.16 -0.46 -29.26
C PRO A 248 -2.62 -0.21 -29.69
N GLU A 249 -3.48 -1.22 -29.59
CA GLU A 249 -4.92 -1.09 -29.91
C GLU A 249 -5.61 -0.16 -28.92
N LYS A 250 -5.24 -0.22 -27.63
CA LYS A 250 -5.69 0.75 -26.62
C LYS A 250 -5.10 2.14 -26.90
N GLY A 251 -3.86 2.21 -27.37
CA GLY A 251 -3.22 3.45 -27.84
C GLY A 251 -4.00 4.13 -28.96
N VAL A 252 -4.37 3.42 -30.02
CA VAL A 252 -5.20 3.98 -31.12
C VAL A 252 -6.59 4.41 -30.63
N LEU A 253 -7.16 3.71 -29.65
CA LEU A 253 -8.44 4.07 -29.03
C LEU A 253 -8.35 5.20 -27.98
N ASP A 254 -7.16 5.74 -27.74
CA ASP A 254 -6.85 6.72 -26.68
C ASP A 254 -7.30 6.27 -25.28
N ARG A 255 -7.02 5.00 -24.94
CA ARG A 255 -7.40 4.36 -23.68
C ARG A 255 -6.18 4.02 -22.84
N GLN A 256 -6.06 4.69 -21.70
CA GLN A 256 -5.11 4.34 -20.66
C GLN A 256 -5.69 3.26 -19.73
N THR A 257 -4.84 2.35 -19.26
CA THR A 257 -5.11 1.49 -18.10
C THR A 257 -4.55 2.18 -16.86
N ARG A 258 -5.33 2.24 -15.77
CA ARG A 258 -4.93 2.84 -14.48
C ARG A 258 -4.86 1.76 -13.41
N VAL A 259 -3.76 1.70 -12.66
CA VAL A 259 -3.51 0.70 -11.60
C VAL A 259 -2.68 1.30 -10.47
N THR A 260 -2.65 0.66 -9.29
CA THR A 260 -1.69 1.03 -8.24
C THR A 260 -0.25 0.70 -8.66
N PRO A 261 0.77 1.44 -8.17
CA PRO A 261 2.17 1.19 -8.52
C PRO A 261 2.62 -0.24 -8.20
N GLY A 262 2.17 -0.81 -7.07
CA GLY A 262 2.47 -2.19 -6.69
C GLY A 262 1.96 -3.22 -7.70
N ARG A 263 0.69 -3.11 -8.12
CA ARG A 263 0.07 -4.01 -9.12
C ARG A 263 0.73 -3.86 -10.49
N TYR A 264 1.21 -2.67 -10.84
CA TYR A 264 1.99 -2.45 -12.06
C TYR A 264 3.34 -3.17 -12.01
N LEU A 265 4.10 -2.96 -10.93
CA LEU A 265 5.43 -3.56 -10.74
C LEU A 265 5.36 -5.08 -10.68
N GLU A 266 4.36 -5.64 -9.99
CA GLU A 266 4.12 -7.08 -9.97
C GLU A 266 3.82 -7.67 -11.34
N ARG A 267 2.96 -7.00 -12.13
CA ARG A 267 2.53 -7.49 -13.44
C ARG A 267 3.64 -7.41 -14.49
N TYR A 268 4.46 -6.37 -14.47
CA TYR A 268 5.40 -6.05 -15.54
C TYR A 268 6.88 -6.17 -15.17
N TYR A 269 7.21 -6.17 -13.89
CA TYR A 269 8.57 -6.33 -13.35
C TYR A 269 8.62 -7.41 -12.25
N PRO A 270 8.13 -8.65 -12.51
CA PRO A 270 7.99 -9.70 -11.49
C PRO A 270 9.32 -10.22 -10.91
N HIS A 271 10.46 -9.79 -11.46
CA HIS A 271 11.79 -10.11 -10.96
C HIS A 271 12.25 -9.22 -9.80
N LEU A 272 11.55 -8.12 -9.51
CA LEU A 272 11.89 -7.23 -8.42
C LEU A 272 11.54 -7.85 -7.07
N SER A 273 12.47 -7.78 -6.11
CA SER A 273 12.20 -8.16 -4.72
C SER A 273 11.15 -7.24 -4.08
N GLN A 274 10.53 -7.69 -2.99
CA GLN A 274 9.55 -6.86 -2.28
C GLN A 274 10.14 -5.52 -1.79
N VAL A 275 11.43 -5.52 -1.42
CA VAL A 275 12.13 -4.31 -0.97
C VAL A 275 12.27 -3.30 -2.10
N GLU A 276 12.64 -3.76 -3.30
CA GLU A 276 12.72 -2.91 -4.50
C GLU A 276 11.34 -2.41 -4.93
N ARG A 277 10.31 -3.28 -4.93
CA ARG A 277 8.93 -2.88 -5.23
C ARG A 277 8.47 -1.77 -4.28
N ASN A 278 8.68 -1.93 -2.97
CA ASN A 278 8.34 -0.91 -1.97
C ASN A 278 9.09 0.42 -2.20
N ARG A 279 10.38 0.38 -2.58
CA ARG A 279 11.17 1.57 -2.92
C ARG A 279 10.55 2.34 -4.11
N TYR A 280 10.14 1.66 -5.18
CA TYR A 280 9.51 2.34 -6.32
C TYR A 280 8.09 2.85 -6.01
N ILE A 281 7.29 2.09 -5.26
CA ILE A 281 5.95 2.54 -4.81
C ILE A 281 6.08 3.88 -4.05
N ALA A 282 7.03 3.97 -3.12
CA ALA A 282 7.29 5.15 -2.30
C ALA A 282 7.68 6.43 -3.10
N MET A 283 8.13 6.32 -4.34
CA MET A 283 8.49 7.48 -5.18
C MET A 283 7.26 8.18 -5.79
N ILE A 284 6.23 7.40 -6.12
CA ILE A 284 5.01 7.85 -6.80
C ILE A 284 3.95 8.19 -5.77
N ASP A 285 3.71 7.25 -4.88
CA ASP A 285 2.70 7.29 -3.86
C ASP A 285 3.27 8.02 -2.64
N LYS A 286 3.19 9.34 -2.66
CA LYS A 286 3.70 10.20 -1.59
C LYS A 286 2.68 10.26 -0.44
N PRO A 287 3.10 10.06 0.83
CA PRO A 287 2.22 10.23 1.98
C PRO A 287 1.76 11.69 2.12
N ASP A 288 0.69 11.93 2.88
CA ASP A 288 0.11 13.27 3.11
C ASP A 288 1.11 14.29 3.70
N GLY A 289 2.18 13.79 4.30
CA GLY A 289 3.35 14.54 4.72
C GLY A 289 4.21 13.73 5.68
N LEU A 290 5.40 14.27 5.99
CA LEU A 290 6.12 13.89 7.19
C LEU A 290 5.63 14.78 8.34
N HIS A 291 4.97 14.17 9.32
CA HIS A 291 4.46 14.85 10.50
C HIS A 291 5.34 14.54 11.72
N PHE A 292 5.28 15.40 12.74
CA PHE A 292 5.99 15.21 13.99
C PHE A 292 5.05 15.44 15.17
N ALA A 293 4.81 14.40 15.96
CA ALA A 293 4.08 14.47 17.20
C ALA A 293 5.04 14.90 18.32
N ILE A 294 4.73 16.04 18.93
CA ILE A 294 5.56 16.69 19.96
C ILE A 294 4.87 16.62 21.33
N THR A 295 3.55 16.83 21.40
CA THR A 295 2.83 16.78 22.68
C THR A 295 2.62 15.35 23.16
N ALA A 296 2.38 15.19 24.47
CA ALA A 296 2.20 13.88 25.08
C ALA A 296 0.98 13.12 24.53
N ASP A 297 -0.08 13.85 24.14
CA ASP A 297 -1.30 13.24 23.62
C ASP A 297 -1.19 12.95 22.12
N ASP A 298 -0.50 13.80 21.33
CA ASP A 298 -0.16 13.49 19.94
C ASP A 298 0.73 12.23 19.86
N ILE A 299 1.74 12.13 20.73
CA ILE A 299 2.64 10.98 20.77
C ILE A 299 1.89 9.70 21.14
N VAL A 300 0.98 9.75 22.12
CA VAL A 300 0.12 8.61 22.47
C VAL A 300 -0.82 8.25 21.31
N MET A 301 -1.42 9.23 20.63
CA MET A 301 -2.25 9.03 19.45
C MET A 301 -1.45 8.34 18.33
N THR A 302 -0.24 8.81 18.03
CA THR A 302 0.64 8.24 17.00
C THR A 302 1.04 6.80 17.32
N TYR A 303 1.22 6.45 18.60
CA TYR A 303 1.47 5.06 19.00
C TYR A 303 0.21 4.18 18.93
N THR A 304 -0.95 4.66 19.40
CA THR A 304 -2.19 3.87 19.54
C THR A 304 -2.99 3.72 18.24
N ARG A 305 -2.90 4.69 17.32
CA ARG A 305 -3.50 4.65 15.97
C ARG A 305 -2.50 4.26 14.87
N GLY A 306 -1.27 3.96 15.25
CA GLY A 306 -0.17 3.64 14.34
C GLY A 306 0.14 2.16 14.21
N PRO A 307 1.26 1.82 13.56
CA PRO A 307 1.71 0.45 13.39
C PRO A 307 1.86 -0.30 14.72
N SER A 308 1.48 -1.57 14.72
CA SER A 308 1.51 -2.45 15.89
C SER A 308 2.91 -2.52 16.53
N SER A 309 2.94 -2.39 17.86
CA SER A 309 4.14 -2.59 18.67
C SER A 309 3.73 -2.91 20.12
N CYS A 310 4.68 -3.33 20.95
CA CYS A 310 4.43 -3.49 22.39
C CYS A 310 3.91 -2.22 23.09
N MET A 311 4.19 -1.04 22.53
CA MET A 311 3.78 0.27 23.04
C MET A 311 2.55 0.86 22.31
N SER A 312 1.85 0.14 21.42
CA SER A 312 0.67 0.65 20.68
C SER A 312 -0.67 0.33 21.36
N HIS A 313 -0.65 -0.26 22.56
CA HIS A 313 -1.85 -0.57 23.31
C HIS A 313 -2.42 0.66 24.03
N PRO A 314 -3.73 0.69 24.36
CA PRO A 314 -4.27 1.76 25.20
C PRO A 314 -3.68 1.69 26.62
N THR A 315 -3.68 2.83 27.32
CA THR A 315 -3.01 3.05 28.61
C THR A 315 -3.31 1.98 29.66
N GLU A 316 -4.55 1.47 29.66
CA GLU A 316 -5.11 0.52 30.61
C GLU A 316 -4.44 -0.86 30.54
N LYS A 317 -3.76 -1.18 29.43
CA LYS A 317 -2.99 -2.43 29.28
C LYS A 317 -1.58 -2.36 29.88
N PHE A 318 -1.13 -1.20 30.35
CA PHE A 318 0.18 -1.02 30.99
C PHE A 318 0.06 -0.97 32.52
N GLN A 319 1.12 -1.39 33.21
CA GLN A 319 1.18 -1.30 34.67
C GLN A 319 1.37 0.14 35.15
N SER A 320 1.88 1.02 34.28
CA SER A 320 2.05 2.47 34.53
C SER A 320 0.79 3.32 34.37
N ARG A 321 -0.38 2.69 34.18
CA ARG A 321 -1.70 3.37 34.19
C ARG A 321 -1.86 4.21 35.47
N PRO A 322 -2.35 5.47 35.39
CA PRO A 322 -3.06 6.08 34.26
C PRO A 322 -2.17 6.83 33.26
N ILE A 323 -0.85 6.65 33.27
CA ILE A 323 0.07 7.38 32.38
C ILE A 323 0.66 6.42 31.34
N HIS A 324 0.35 6.66 30.07
CA HIS A 324 0.88 5.84 28.98
C HIS A 324 2.42 5.94 28.89
N PRO A 325 3.15 4.81 28.76
CA PRO A 325 4.61 4.80 28.81
C PRO A 325 5.36 5.59 27.74
N VAL A 326 4.70 6.14 26.71
CA VAL A 326 5.36 6.96 25.67
C VAL A 326 5.31 8.46 25.97
N LYS A 327 4.51 8.90 26.97
CA LYS A 327 4.46 10.30 27.40
C LYS A 327 5.82 10.90 27.80
N PRO A 328 6.80 10.16 28.37
CA PRO A 328 8.17 10.64 28.60
C PRO A 328 8.89 11.24 27.39
N TYR A 329 8.51 10.92 26.15
CA TYR A 329 9.12 11.55 24.97
C TYR A 329 8.77 13.04 24.83
N ALA A 330 7.61 13.49 25.33
CA ALA A 330 6.94 14.74 24.94
C ALA A 330 7.52 16.06 25.49
N GLY A 331 8.62 16.02 26.21
CA GLY A 331 9.27 17.22 26.76
C GLY A 331 10.78 17.10 26.88
N GLY A 332 11.37 16.06 26.28
CA GLY A 332 12.81 15.85 26.22
C GLY A 332 13.40 16.38 24.91
N ASP A 333 14.39 15.67 24.36
CA ASP A 333 15.04 16.04 23.09
C ASP A 333 14.39 15.35 21.88
N LEU A 334 13.26 14.68 22.08
CA LEU A 334 12.68 13.71 21.15
C LEU A 334 11.26 14.10 20.73
N GLN A 335 10.90 13.67 19.53
CA GLN A 335 9.55 13.74 18.97
C GLN A 335 9.28 12.46 18.16
N VAL A 336 8.03 12.15 17.87
CA VAL A 336 7.71 10.99 17.02
C VAL A 336 7.42 11.49 15.61
N ALA A 337 8.31 11.16 14.67
CA ALA A 337 8.04 11.33 13.25
C ALA A 337 7.00 10.30 12.81
N TYR A 338 6.03 10.69 11.97
CA TYR A 338 5.02 9.77 11.46
C TYR A 338 4.49 10.17 10.08
N LEU A 339 3.91 9.20 9.38
CA LEU A 339 3.20 9.38 8.12
C LEU A 339 1.71 9.15 8.33
N MET A 340 0.88 9.93 7.65
CA MET A 340 -0.55 9.71 7.54
C MET A 340 -0.95 9.32 6.11
N ARG A 341 -2.06 8.59 6.05
CA ARG A 341 -2.88 8.31 4.88
C ARG A 341 -4.30 8.10 5.35
N ASP A 342 -5.27 8.74 4.70
CA ASP A 342 -6.70 8.51 4.94
C ASP A 342 -7.07 8.60 6.45
N GLY A 343 -6.46 9.56 7.16
CA GLY A 343 -6.62 9.76 8.62
C GLY A 343 -5.94 8.72 9.53
N THR A 344 -5.28 7.71 8.97
CA THR A 344 -4.60 6.62 9.69
C THR A 344 -3.08 6.81 9.70
N VAL A 345 -2.43 6.48 10.81
CA VAL A 345 -0.96 6.55 10.94
C VAL A 345 -0.34 5.28 10.36
N THR A 346 0.29 5.37 9.19
CA THR A 346 0.82 4.22 8.44
C THR A 346 2.27 3.87 8.77
N ALA A 347 3.03 4.83 9.29
CA ALA A 347 4.41 4.65 9.70
C ALA A 347 4.80 5.60 10.83
N ARG A 348 5.77 5.21 11.67
CA ARG A 348 6.33 6.08 12.71
C ARG A 348 7.76 5.72 13.11
N ALA A 349 8.53 6.72 13.54
CA ALA A 349 9.89 6.57 14.04
C ALA A 349 10.17 7.62 15.13
N LEU A 350 10.96 7.26 16.15
CA LEU A 350 11.41 8.21 17.16
C LEU A 350 12.55 9.07 16.59
N ALA A 351 12.46 10.39 16.69
CA ALA A 351 13.36 11.34 16.04
C ALA A 351 13.89 12.40 17.01
N TRP A 352 15.15 12.81 16.81
CA TRP A 352 15.80 13.91 17.53
C TRP A 352 15.99 15.08 16.55
N PRO A 353 15.16 16.14 16.61
CA PRO A 353 15.17 17.22 15.63
C PRO A 353 16.49 18.00 15.58
N GLU A 354 17.06 18.33 16.74
CA GLU A 354 18.29 19.12 16.84
C GLU A 354 19.50 18.41 16.20
N ARG A 355 19.68 17.12 16.48
CA ARG A 355 20.79 16.33 15.92
C ARG A 355 20.47 15.71 14.56
N LYS A 356 19.23 15.87 14.06
CA LYS A 356 18.74 15.24 12.83
C LYS A 356 19.00 13.72 12.80
N LEU A 357 18.67 13.04 13.90
CA LEU A 357 18.76 11.58 14.01
C LEU A 357 17.37 10.95 14.11
N TYR A 358 17.21 9.72 13.60
CA TYR A 358 16.05 8.89 13.86
C TYR A 358 16.44 7.46 14.26
N GLY A 359 15.68 6.89 15.20
CA GLY A 359 15.80 5.50 15.63
C GLY A 359 15.02 4.54 14.74
N ARG A 360 14.65 3.37 15.28
CA ARG A 360 13.98 2.32 14.50
C ARG A 360 12.61 2.79 13.95
N PRO A 361 12.36 2.69 12.62
CA PRO A 361 11.05 2.91 12.03
C PRO A 361 10.12 1.69 12.15
N TYR A 362 8.81 1.95 12.14
CA TYR A 362 7.72 0.95 12.16
C TYR A 362 6.68 1.28 11.09
N GLY A 363 5.98 0.25 10.58
CA GLY A 363 4.93 0.40 9.56
C GLY A 363 5.50 0.45 8.15
N ASP A 364 5.09 1.43 7.35
CA ASP A 364 5.69 1.71 6.03
C ASP A 364 7.10 2.32 6.19
N ILE A 365 8.05 1.44 6.51
CA ILE A 365 9.46 1.75 6.78
C ILE A 365 10.08 2.48 5.58
N ALA A 366 9.89 1.96 4.37
CA ALA A 366 10.53 2.52 3.16
C ALA A 366 10.13 3.98 2.92
N ARG A 367 8.85 4.33 3.12
CA ARG A 367 8.40 5.72 2.97
C ARG A 367 8.88 6.61 4.09
N ILE A 368 8.78 6.19 5.35
CA ILE A 368 9.16 7.09 6.46
C ILE A 368 10.68 7.32 6.51
N GLU A 369 11.49 6.31 6.17
CA GLU A 369 12.92 6.50 6.01
C GLU A 369 13.26 7.50 4.91
N ARG A 370 12.64 7.37 3.72
CA ARG A 370 12.89 8.33 2.64
C ARG A 370 12.42 9.74 3.02
N ALA A 371 11.23 9.88 3.60
CA ALA A 371 10.71 11.17 4.03
C ALA A 371 11.60 11.83 5.12
N LEU A 372 12.12 11.05 6.07
CA LEU A 372 13.08 11.53 7.06
C LEU A 372 14.42 11.94 6.44
N GLN A 373 14.94 11.16 5.49
CA GLN A 373 16.17 11.47 4.75
C GLN A 373 16.03 12.75 3.92
N ASP A 374 14.92 12.91 3.21
CA ASP A 374 14.59 14.12 2.45
C ASP A 374 14.43 15.35 3.39
N ALA A 375 13.96 15.15 4.62
CA ALA A 375 13.93 16.16 5.70
C ALA A 375 15.28 16.36 6.44
N GLY A 376 16.36 15.74 5.93
CA GLY A 376 17.74 15.88 6.40
C GLY A 376 18.11 15.02 7.61
N TYR A 377 17.26 14.09 8.04
CA TYR A 377 17.55 13.17 9.16
C TYR A 377 18.36 11.95 8.70
N LYS A 378 19.12 11.36 9.63
CA LYS A 378 19.93 10.15 9.42
C LYS A 378 19.54 9.08 10.44
N HIS A 379 19.51 7.81 10.02
CA HIS A 379 19.32 6.71 10.96
C HIS A 379 20.51 6.62 11.91
N GLY A 380 20.27 6.48 13.21
CA GLY A 380 21.35 6.40 14.19
C GLY A 380 20.90 6.22 15.63
N PRO A 381 21.83 5.92 16.54
CA PRO A 381 21.54 5.78 17.96
C PRO A 381 21.17 7.13 18.58
N LEU A 382 20.13 7.16 19.41
CA LEU A 382 19.65 8.38 20.08
C LEU A 382 20.41 8.65 21.39
N ILE A 383 21.69 8.29 21.44
CA ILE A 383 22.55 8.42 22.63
C ILE A 383 22.76 9.90 22.99
N GLY A 384 22.47 10.21 24.25
CA GLY A 384 22.45 11.55 24.83
C GLY A 384 21.05 12.18 24.88
N ALA A 385 20.04 11.59 24.24
CA ALA A 385 18.70 12.18 24.21
C ALA A 385 18.03 12.09 25.59
N ARG A 386 17.39 13.18 26.00
CA ARG A 386 16.58 13.26 27.22
C ARG A 386 15.15 12.79 26.99
N LEU A 387 14.59 12.15 28.01
CA LEU A 387 13.17 11.85 28.19
C LEU A 387 12.72 12.51 29.50
N VAL A 388 11.49 13.03 29.56
CA VAL A 388 10.91 13.59 30.78
C VAL A 388 10.85 12.51 31.85
N LYS A 389 11.38 12.83 33.04
CA LYS A 389 11.31 11.95 34.20
C LYS A 389 9.90 11.99 34.80
N ILE A 390 9.20 10.87 34.75
CA ILE A 390 7.86 10.72 35.31
C ILE A 390 7.90 9.63 36.38
N TRP A 391 7.71 10.00 37.64
CA TRP A 391 7.66 9.08 38.76
C TRP A 391 6.25 8.54 38.99
N HIS A 392 6.13 7.22 39.17
CA HIS A 392 4.88 6.56 39.54
C HIS A 392 4.86 6.26 41.03
N GLU A 393 3.95 6.90 41.76
CA GLU A 393 3.94 6.83 43.23
C GLU A 393 3.61 5.43 43.76
N ASP A 394 2.60 4.74 43.23
CA ASP A 394 2.18 3.44 43.78
C ASP A 394 3.24 2.34 43.61
N TYR A 395 3.92 2.30 42.46
CA TYR A 395 4.95 1.31 42.14
C TYR A 395 6.37 1.73 42.51
N LYS A 396 6.58 3.00 42.92
CA LYS A 396 7.88 3.61 43.23
C LYS A 396 8.92 3.37 42.13
N ARG A 397 8.54 3.69 40.88
CA ARG A 397 9.33 3.47 39.66
C ARG A 397 9.16 4.63 38.69
N TYR A 398 10.15 4.82 37.82
CA TYR A 398 10.00 5.73 36.69
C TYR A 398 9.18 5.08 35.56
N ILE A 399 8.26 5.84 34.99
CA ILE A 399 7.52 5.47 33.79
C ILE A 399 8.44 5.70 32.59
N ALA A 400 8.60 4.68 31.76
CA ALA A 400 9.46 4.74 30.59
C ALA A 400 8.93 3.85 29.45
N PRO A 401 9.16 4.25 28.20
CA PRO A 401 8.85 3.43 27.05
C PRO A 401 9.87 2.30 26.88
N TYR A 402 9.47 1.26 26.15
CA TYR A 402 10.43 0.32 25.59
C TYR A 402 11.33 1.03 24.55
N ILE A 403 12.65 0.79 24.60
CA ILE A 403 13.64 1.37 23.66
C ILE A 403 14.43 0.24 22.99
N ASP A 404 14.33 0.11 21.67
CA ASP A 404 14.84 -1.04 20.89
C ASP A 404 16.36 -1.25 20.94
N TYR A 405 17.13 -0.19 20.73
CA TYR A 405 18.59 -0.27 20.61
C TYR A 405 19.24 -0.01 21.98
N GLN A 406 19.15 1.22 22.47
CA GLN A 406 19.64 1.60 23.79
C GLN A 406 18.63 1.20 24.85
N LYS A 407 18.63 -0.09 25.16
CA LYS A 407 17.74 -0.80 26.10
C LYS A 407 17.88 -0.40 27.58
N CYS A 408 18.40 0.80 27.85
CA CYS A 408 18.71 1.30 29.18
C CYS A 408 18.64 2.83 29.23
N LEU A 409 18.43 3.37 30.42
CA LEU A 409 18.36 4.79 30.73
C LEU A 409 19.32 5.11 31.89
N LEU A 410 19.96 6.27 31.82
CA LEU A 410 20.74 6.86 32.91
C LEU A 410 19.88 7.89 33.62
N ASP A 411 19.90 7.86 34.95
CA ASP A 411 19.34 8.92 35.78
C ASP A 411 20.49 9.78 36.33
N PRO A 412 20.67 11.03 35.83
CA PRO A 412 21.75 11.90 36.29
C PRO A 412 21.46 12.55 37.66
N GLU A 413 20.20 12.55 38.12
CA GLU A 413 19.78 13.16 39.39
C GLU A 413 18.84 12.20 40.16
N PRO A 414 19.34 11.04 40.61
CA PRO A 414 18.50 9.98 41.18
C PRO A 414 17.74 10.39 42.44
N ASP A 415 18.25 11.37 43.19
CA ASP A 415 17.61 11.91 44.41
C ASP A 415 16.44 12.86 44.13
N LYS A 416 16.17 13.21 42.87
CA LYS A 416 15.03 14.04 42.43
C LYS A 416 14.03 13.20 41.64
N HIS A 417 12.73 13.43 41.80
CA HIS A 417 11.71 12.79 40.95
C HIS A 417 11.37 13.59 39.68
N GLU A 418 11.91 14.80 39.55
CA GLU A 418 11.79 15.70 38.40
C GLU A 418 13.06 15.73 37.54
N GLY A 419 12.98 16.33 36.35
CA GLY A 419 14.10 16.46 35.41
C GLY A 419 14.02 15.45 34.26
N PHE A 420 15.14 14.83 33.93
CA PHE A 420 15.28 13.99 32.73
C PHE A 420 15.95 12.66 33.01
N LEU A 421 15.48 11.61 32.34
CA LEU A 421 16.25 10.39 32.08
C LEU A 421 17.00 10.57 30.76
N VAL A 422 18.22 10.04 30.65
CA VAL A 422 19.06 10.17 29.45
C VAL A 422 19.27 8.80 28.83
N ILE A 423 19.17 8.69 27.50
CA ILE A 423 19.61 7.49 26.77
C ILE A 423 21.15 7.45 26.76
N PRO A 424 21.81 6.53 27.47
CA PRO A 424 23.27 6.50 27.58
C PRO A 424 23.89 5.62 26.49
N GLU A 425 25.22 5.58 26.44
CA GLU A 425 25.96 4.51 25.77
C GLU A 425 25.64 3.15 26.43
N GLU A 426 25.82 2.05 25.67
CA GLU A 426 25.45 0.72 26.14
C GLU A 426 26.23 0.32 27.41
N GLY A 427 25.51 -0.19 28.41
CA GLY A 427 26.07 -0.62 29.70
C GLY A 427 26.19 0.49 30.75
N ASN A 428 26.07 1.78 30.37
CA ASN A 428 26.14 2.93 31.29
C ASN A 428 24.78 3.34 31.89
N GLY A 429 23.69 2.64 31.55
CA GLY A 429 22.34 2.94 32.06
C GLY A 429 21.98 2.20 33.35
N GLN A 430 21.61 2.96 34.38
CA GLN A 430 21.20 2.46 35.69
C GLN A 430 19.79 1.83 35.71
N LEU A 431 18.98 2.11 34.68
CA LEU A 431 17.61 1.64 34.54
C LEU A 431 17.46 0.88 33.22
N SER A 432 16.72 -0.23 33.23
CA SER A 432 16.39 -1.06 32.07
C SER A 432 15.11 -0.55 31.39
N ALA A 433 15.21 -0.26 30.09
CA ALA A 433 14.08 0.08 29.21
C ALA A 433 13.70 -1.12 28.30
N ARG A 434 13.93 -2.35 28.79
CA ARG A 434 13.67 -3.61 28.07
C ARG A 434 12.27 -4.16 28.26
N HIS A 435 11.54 -3.65 29.24
CA HIS A 435 10.24 -4.18 29.63
C HIS A 435 9.12 -3.45 28.90
N THR A 436 8.03 -4.17 28.61
CA THR A 436 6.87 -3.65 27.90
C THR A 436 5.69 -3.37 28.83
N ASP A 437 5.93 -3.42 30.14
CA ASP A 437 4.95 -3.10 31.20
C ASP A 437 4.77 -1.59 31.43
N GLY A 438 5.68 -0.79 30.89
CA GLY A 438 5.66 0.68 30.93
C GLY A 438 6.52 1.31 32.03
N PHE A 439 7.39 0.53 32.68
CA PHE A 439 8.33 1.02 33.70
C PHE A 439 9.80 0.88 33.27
N ALA A 440 10.63 1.78 33.80
CA ALA A 440 12.07 1.58 33.86
C ALA A 440 12.41 0.72 35.10
N HIS A 441 13.15 -0.38 34.93
CA HIS A 441 13.47 -1.30 36.04
C HIS A 441 14.91 -1.09 36.52
N PRO A 442 15.20 -1.02 37.83
CA PRO A 442 16.57 -0.79 38.30
C PRO A 442 17.51 -1.92 37.88
N MET A 443 18.66 -1.54 37.32
CA MET A 443 19.77 -2.42 36.98
C MET A 443 20.81 -2.36 38.09
N LYS A 444 21.58 -3.44 38.29
CA LYS A 444 22.67 -3.48 39.27
C LYS A 444 24.00 -3.25 38.57
N LEU A 445 24.90 -2.48 39.19
CA LEU A 445 26.28 -2.36 38.74
C LEU A 445 27.02 -3.68 38.97
N CYS A 446 27.67 -4.22 37.95
CA CYS A 446 28.62 -5.31 38.10
C CYS A 446 30.02 -4.73 38.37
N PRO A 447 30.60 -4.90 39.57
CA PRO A 447 31.90 -4.30 39.90
C PRO A 447 33.01 -4.73 38.94
N ARG A 448 33.01 -6.01 38.54
CA ARG A 448 33.99 -6.59 37.62
C ARG A 448 34.01 -5.96 36.23
N LEU A 449 32.85 -5.58 35.71
CA LEU A 449 32.73 -5.03 34.35
C LEU A 449 32.62 -3.50 34.35
N GLY A 450 32.30 -2.87 35.47
CA GLY A 450 32.00 -1.44 35.53
C GLY A 450 30.69 -1.05 34.82
N LEU A 451 29.87 -2.03 34.42
CA LEU A 451 28.64 -1.84 33.65
C LEU A 451 27.41 -2.34 34.42
N TYR A 452 26.25 -1.78 34.12
CA TYR A 452 24.97 -2.16 34.70
C TYR A 452 24.33 -3.34 33.94
N PHE A 453 23.75 -4.29 34.67
CA PHE A 453 23.03 -5.44 34.10
C PHE A 453 21.65 -5.64 34.75
N PRO A 454 20.66 -6.12 33.97
CA PRO A 454 19.40 -6.61 34.52
C PRO A 454 19.56 -8.05 35.05
N GLY A 455 18.60 -8.51 35.87
CA GLY A 455 18.47 -9.93 36.23
C GLY A 455 19.37 -10.40 37.38
N HIS A 456 19.84 -11.65 37.27
CA HIS A 456 20.51 -12.35 38.35
C HIS A 456 22.00 -11.97 38.47
N PHE A 457 22.44 -11.87 39.72
CA PHE A 457 23.82 -11.64 40.11
C PHE A 457 24.24 -12.79 41.02
N PHE A 458 25.50 -13.19 40.90
CA PHE A 458 26.06 -14.31 41.64
C PHE A 458 27.13 -13.82 42.61
N PRO A 459 27.23 -14.41 43.81
CA PRO A 459 28.33 -14.14 44.73
C PRO A 459 29.63 -14.73 44.18
N VAL A 460 30.64 -13.87 44.00
CA VAL A 460 32.01 -14.25 43.61
C VAL A 460 32.96 -13.92 44.75
N GLN A 461 33.67 -14.94 45.23
CA GLN A 461 34.53 -14.90 46.41
C GLN A 461 35.92 -14.36 46.02
N ILE A 462 36.11 -13.05 46.18
CA ILE A 462 37.35 -12.35 45.78
C ILE A 462 38.50 -12.68 46.75
N SER A 463 38.25 -12.59 48.05
CA SER A 463 39.14 -13.02 49.15
C SER A 463 38.34 -13.89 50.13
N ASP A 464 38.83 -14.21 51.33
CA ASP A 464 38.02 -14.89 52.36
C ASP A 464 36.86 -14.04 52.88
N THR A 465 37.08 -12.73 52.95
CA THR A 465 36.19 -11.75 53.59
C THR A 465 35.40 -10.91 52.60
N VAL A 466 35.85 -10.83 51.34
CA VAL A 466 35.21 -10.05 50.28
C VAL A 466 34.48 -10.96 49.31
N VAL A 467 33.17 -10.75 49.22
CA VAL A 467 32.29 -11.33 48.20
C VAL A 467 31.71 -10.19 47.38
N GLU A 468 31.93 -10.22 46.06
CA GLU A 468 31.30 -9.30 45.13
C GLU A 468 30.06 -9.94 44.48
N GLN A 469 29.17 -9.11 43.96
CA GLN A 469 28.02 -9.53 43.16
C GLN A 469 28.34 -9.31 41.69
N TRP A 470 28.59 -10.38 40.93
CA TRP A 470 28.90 -10.29 39.50
C TRP A 470 27.68 -10.64 38.66
N SER A 471 27.55 -10.01 37.49
CA SER A 471 26.50 -10.37 36.52
C SER A 471 26.79 -11.74 35.91
N GLU A 472 25.77 -12.41 35.35
CA GLU A 472 25.93 -13.70 34.66
C GLU A 472 27.05 -13.67 33.61
N ARG A 473 27.14 -12.59 32.84
CA ARG A 473 28.21 -12.36 31.86
C ARG A 473 29.60 -12.27 32.51
N ALA A 474 29.73 -11.52 33.61
CA ALA A 474 30.99 -11.41 34.32
C ALA A 474 31.43 -12.75 34.93
N VAL A 475 30.48 -13.57 35.39
CA VAL A 475 30.76 -14.92 35.90
C VAL A 475 31.24 -15.85 34.79
N SER A 476 30.54 -15.92 33.65
CA SER A 476 30.92 -16.83 32.57
C SER A 476 32.26 -16.47 31.92
N GLU A 477 32.54 -15.18 31.76
CA GLU A 477 33.81 -14.68 31.22
C GLU A 477 34.96 -14.76 32.25
N TYR A 478 34.78 -14.33 33.50
CA TYR A 478 35.87 -14.09 34.45
C TYR A 478 35.89 -14.94 35.73
N ALA A 479 34.94 -15.86 35.94
CA ALA A 479 34.92 -16.71 37.12
C ALA A 479 34.99 -18.21 36.78
N VAL A 480 35.33 -19.02 37.80
CA VAL A 480 35.25 -20.47 37.81
C VAL A 480 34.50 -20.93 39.04
N LEU A 481 33.61 -21.92 38.89
CA LEU A 481 32.90 -22.54 40.00
C LEU A 481 33.77 -23.63 40.63
N LEU A 482 34.10 -23.49 41.91
CA LEU A 482 34.79 -24.51 42.69
C LEU A 482 33.89 -25.00 43.83
N TYR A 483 34.00 -26.29 44.18
CA TYR A 483 33.38 -26.85 45.38
C TYR A 483 34.35 -26.68 46.55
N ASP A 484 33.98 -25.87 47.55
CA ASP A 484 34.73 -25.68 48.80
C ASP A 484 34.37 -26.84 49.74
N GLU A 485 35.35 -27.72 49.99
CA GLU A 485 35.14 -28.97 50.73
C GLU A 485 34.92 -28.69 52.22
N ASP A 486 35.64 -27.72 52.77
CA ASP A 486 35.55 -27.32 54.19
C ASP A 486 34.18 -26.72 54.53
N ARG A 487 33.55 -26.02 53.57
CA ARG A 487 32.23 -25.40 53.72
C ARG A 487 31.09 -26.19 53.06
N GLY A 488 31.39 -27.30 52.38
CA GLY A 488 30.42 -28.20 51.77
C GLY A 488 29.52 -27.61 50.68
N ARG A 489 29.94 -26.52 50.00
CA ARG A 489 29.13 -25.83 48.98
C ARG A 489 29.96 -25.21 47.87
N GLU A 490 29.31 -24.91 46.76
CA GLU A 490 29.93 -24.32 45.56
C GLU A 490 30.05 -22.80 45.66
N TYR A 491 31.13 -22.25 45.11
CA TYR A 491 31.40 -20.82 45.04
C TYR A 491 32.06 -20.46 43.70
N TYR A 492 31.74 -19.28 43.20
CA TYR A 492 32.50 -18.69 42.09
C TYR A 492 33.74 -17.98 42.62
N TYR A 493 34.87 -18.18 41.96
CA TYR A 493 36.16 -17.52 42.22
C TYR A 493 36.67 -16.83 40.95
N PRO A 494 37.33 -15.66 41.02
CA PRO A 494 37.93 -15.01 39.85
C PRO A 494 38.99 -15.89 39.16
N ARG A 495 39.01 -15.92 37.82
CA ARG A 495 40.00 -16.67 37.02
C ARG A 495 41.44 -16.27 37.33
N GLU A 496 41.67 -14.99 37.63
CA GLU A 496 42.98 -14.45 38.01
C GLU A 496 43.37 -14.69 39.48
N ARG A 497 42.49 -15.28 40.32
CA ARG A 497 42.87 -15.64 41.68
C ARG A 497 43.90 -16.77 41.61
N THR A 498 44.98 -16.64 42.38
CA THR A 498 45.99 -17.68 42.52
C THR A 498 45.60 -18.70 43.58
N VAL A 499 45.97 -19.96 43.34
CA VAL A 499 45.74 -21.12 44.20
C VAL A 499 47.01 -21.95 44.28
N GLU A 500 47.26 -22.60 45.41
CA GLU A 500 48.34 -23.57 45.54
C GLU A 500 47.86 -24.93 45.04
N LEU A 501 48.52 -25.42 43.99
CA LEU A 501 48.32 -26.77 43.49
C LEU A 501 49.41 -27.68 44.08
N ASP A 502 49.02 -28.79 44.70
CA ASP A 502 49.95 -29.72 45.38
C ASP A 502 51.14 -30.07 44.47
N GLY A 503 52.36 -29.73 44.90
CA GLY A 503 53.61 -30.00 44.17
C GLY A 503 53.96 -29.02 43.04
N HIS A 504 53.10 -28.04 42.73
CA HIS A 504 53.31 -27.08 41.64
C HIS A 504 53.38 -25.60 42.09
N GLY A 505 53.05 -25.31 43.36
CA GLY A 505 53.09 -23.95 43.91
C GLY A 505 51.89 -23.09 43.49
N PRO A 506 51.97 -21.75 43.62
CA PRO A 506 50.88 -20.86 43.26
C PRO A 506 50.71 -20.78 41.73
N VAL A 507 49.56 -21.25 41.24
CA VAL A 507 49.11 -21.17 39.85
C VAL A 507 47.84 -20.32 39.75
N LEU A 508 47.58 -19.70 38.60
CA LEU A 508 46.29 -19.01 38.37
C LEU A 508 45.16 -20.04 38.21
N ILE A 509 43.94 -19.72 38.66
CA ILE A 509 42.79 -20.63 38.49
C ILE A 509 42.55 -20.99 37.02
N GLU A 510 42.72 -20.05 36.08
CA GLU A 510 42.64 -20.34 34.64
C GLU A 510 43.72 -21.29 34.09
N GLN A 511 44.79 -21.54 34.85
CA GLN A 511 45.87 -22.45 34.47
C GLN A 511 45.65 -23.88 34.98
N ILE A 512 44.68 -24.11 35.88
CA ILE A 512 44.38 -25.43 36.47
C ILE A 512 44.16 -26.50 35.39
N ASP A 513 43.42 -26.18 34.32
CA ASP A 513 43.16 -27.08 33.19
C ASP A 513 44.46 -27.56 32.49
N ARG A 514 45.57 -26.79 32.54
CA ARG A 514 46.87 -27.19 31.98
C ARG A 514 47.57 -28.27 32.79
N TYR A 515 47.19 -28.43 34.06
CA TYR A 515 47.69 -29.47 34.96
C TYR A 515 46.71 -30.66 35.04
N ALA A 516 45.57 -30.61 34.35
CA ALA A 516 44.63 -31.72 34.23
C ALA A 516 45.19 -32.81 33.29
N VAL A 517 45.71 -33.89 33.86
CA VAL A 517 46.17 -35.06 33.10
C VAL A 517 44.95 -35.91 32.70
N ARG A 518 44.64 -36.04 31.41
CA ARG A 518 43.58 -36.95 30.93
C ARG A 518 43.83 -38.38 31.43
N SER A 519 42.79 -38.98 32.02
CA SER A 519 42.79 -40.41 32.36
C SER A 519 42.66 -41.23 31.08
N ASP A 520 43.55 -42.21 30.94
CA ASP A 520 43.82 -42.95 29.71
C ASP A 520 42.76 -44.01 29.36
N LEU A 521 41.76 -44.25 30.22
CA LEU A 521 40.78 -45.35 30.04
C LEU A 521 39.29 -45.00 30.19
N SER A 522 38.90 -43.87 30.79
CA SER A 522 37.47 -43.50 30.95
C SER A 522 36.98 -42.42 29.99
N GLY A 523 37.89 -41.58 29.49
CA GLY A 523 37.57 -40.34 28.77
C GLY A 523 37.15 -39.18 29.67
N GLU A 524 37.13 -39.38 31.00
CA GLU A 524 36.90 -38.29 31.97
C GLU A 524 38.21 -37.54 32.25
N MET A 525 38.12 -36.22 32.43
CA MET A 525 39.21 -35.44 33.00
C MET A 525 39.32 -35.73 34.50
N ILE A 526 40.03 -36.80 34.85
CA ILE A 526 40.39 -37.08 36.23
C ILE A 526 41.58 -36.19 36.61
N TYR A 527 41.30 -35.11 37.34
CA TYR A 527 42.33 -34.36 38.06
C TYR A 527 43.10 -35.31 38.97
N LYS A 528 44.33 -35.67 38.58
CA LYS A 528 45.06 -36.81 39.14
C LYS A 528 45.75 -36.46 40.45
N GLY A 529 44.95 -36.24 41.51
CA GLY A 529 45.41 -36.33 42.89
C GLY A 529 45.95 -35.06 43.55
N SER A 530 45.46 -33.88 43.18
CA SER A 530 45.76 -32.62 43.89
C SER A 530 44.46 -31.96 44.33
N ALA A 531 44.29 -31.73 45.63
CA ALA A 531 43.29 -30.78 46.08
C ALA A 531 43.76 -29.38 45.66
N VAL A 532 42.88 -28.55 45.11
CA VAL A 532 43.23 -27.16 44.84
C VAL A 532 43.15 -26.44 46.17
N THR A 533 44.30 -26.18 46.79
CA THR A 533 44.34 -25.46 48.06
C THR A 533 44.33 -23.97 47.74
N LEU A 534 43.29 -23.25 48.17
CA LEU A 534 43.29 -21.80 48.08
C LEU A 534 44.46 -21.27 48.94
N ILE A 535 45.02 -20.10 48.61
CA ILE A 535 46.15 -19.51 49.37
C ILE A 535 45.83 -19.29 50.86
N ASP A 536 44.54 -19.24 51.20
CA ASP A 536 44.02 -19.21 52.58
C ASP A 536 43.97 -20.58 53.30
N GLY A 537 44.46 -21.65 52.66
CA GLY A 537 44.58 -23.00 53.21
C GLY A 537 43.35 -23.89 53.01
N ARG A 538 42.24 -23.38 52.46
CA ARG A 538 41.01 -24.17 52.24
C ARG A 538 41.13 -25.10 51.04
N LYS A 539 40.52 -26.29 51.15
CA LYS A 539 40.50 -27.29 50.07
C LYS A 539 39.31 -27.08 49.15
N CYS A 540 39.61 -26.98 47.85
CA CYS A 540 38.63 -26.89 46.79
C CYS A 540 38.85 -27.98 45.74
N SER A 541 37.76 -28.47 45.16
CA SER A 541 37.77 -29.32 43.97
C SER A 541 37.12 -28.60 42.78
N PRO A 542 37.76 -28.57 41.59
CA PRO A 542 37.11 -28.10 40.37
C PRO A 542 35.91 -28.99 40.05
N ARG A 543 34.77 -28.38 39.71
CA ARG A 543 33.63 -29.10 39.13
C ARG A 543 33.53 -28.79 37.65
N GLU A 544 33.30 -29.83 36.85
CA GLU A 544 33.06 -29.71 35.41
C GLU A 544 31.78 -28.87 35.17
N PHE A 545 31.95 -27.66 34.65
CA PHE A 545 30.87 -26.68 34.53
C PHE A 545 29.97 -26.99 33.32
N ARG A 546 28.98 -27.86 33.52
CA ARG A 546 28.00 -28.21 32.48
C ARG A 546 26.85 -27.19 32.45
N TYR A 547 26.97 -26.18 31.58
CA TYR A 547 25.80 -25.37 31.22
C TYR A 547 24.85 -26.19 30.34
N ASN A 548 23.66 -26.49 30.86
CA ASN A 548 22.57 -27.09 30.10
C ASN A 548 21.93 -26.07 29.16
N TYR A 549 22.58 -25.76 28.04
CA TYR A 549 21.82 -25.42 26.83
C TYR A 549 21.24 -26.73 26.29
N GLY A 550 19.99 -26.99 26.64
CA GLY A 550 19.41 -28.32 26.54
C GLY A 550 19.22 -28.82 25.10
N ILE A 551 19.88 -29.94 24.78
CA ILE A 551 19.19 -31.02 24.06
C ILE A 551 18.77 -32.04 25.12
N ILE A 552 17.47 -32.08 25.42
CA ILE A 552 16.92 -33.06 26.37
C ILE A 552 16.83 -34.44 25.70
N CYS A 553 17.92 -35.20 25.75
CA CYS A 553 17.87 -36.63 25.47
C CYS A 553 17.30 -37.37 26.70
N LYS A 554 15.99 -37.66 26.67
CA LYS A 554 15.38 -38.63 27.59
C LYS A 554 15.94 -40.03 27.29
N GLY A 555 16.94 -40.47 28.06
CA GLY A 555 17.37 -41.87 28.10
C GLY A 555 18.88 -42.10 28.08
N SER A 556 19.41 -42.54 29.23
CA SER A 556 20.61 -43.38 29.40
C SER A 556 21.94 -43.05 28.71
N ARG A 557 22.91 -42.66 29.57
CA ARG A 557 24.38 -42.84 29.49
C ARG A 557 25.20 -42.02 28.47
N LYS A 558 26.25 -41.39 29.03
CA LYS A 558 27.41 -40.73 28.42
C LYS A 558 27.12 -39.57 27.44
N CYS A 559 27.53 -38.37 27.88
CA CYS A 559 27.75 -37.22 27.01
C CYS A 559 29.26 -36.98 26.93
N VAL A 560 29.78 -36.77 25.72
CA VAL A 560 31.18 -36.39 25.47
C VAL A 560 31.16 -35.04 24.73
N LEU A 561 31.93 -34.07 25.21
CA LEU A 561 32.05 -32.76 24.58
C LEU A 561 32.93 -32.86 23.31
N PRO A 562 32.54 -32.28 22.16
CA PRO A 562 33.30 -32.39 20.93
C PRO A 562 34.38 -31.30 20.80
N GLU A 563 35.62 -31.72 20.59
CA GLU A 563 36.62 -30.91 19.89
C GLU A 563 36.26 -30.90 18.39
N HIS A 564 35.89 -29.73 17.87
CA HIS A 564 35.51 -29.46 16.48
C HIS A 564 34.23 -30.19 15.97
N GLY A 565 33.29 -29.41 15.43
CA GLY A 565 32.05 -29.91 14.82
C GLY A 565 31.60 -29.02 13.66
N TYR A 566 30.81 -29.58 12.75
CA TYR A 566 30.28 -28.83 11.61
C TYR A 566 29.07 -28.00 12.02
N THR A 567 29.14 -26.69 11.80
CA THR A 567 27.96 -25.81 11.84
C THR A 567 27.32 -25.81 10.45
N LEU A 568 26.13 -26.40 10.33
CA LEU A 568 25.33 -26.25 9.12
C LEU A 568 24.76 -24.82 9.08
N ALA A 569 25.02 -24.10 7.99
CA ALA A 569 24.56 -22.73 7.84
C ALA A 569 23.02 -22.66 7.87
N GLY A 570 22.48 -21.83 8.76
CA GLY A 570 21.05 -21.49 8.79
C GLY A 570 20.17 -22.23 9.80
N ASN A 571 20.70 -22.91 10.82
CA ASN A 571 19.89 -23.30 12.01
C ASN A 571 20.63 -23.29 13.37
N GLY A 572 21.91 -22.90 13.42
CA GLY A 572 22.70 -22.86 14.66
C GLY A 572 22.94 -24.20 15.37
N SER A 573 22.54 -25.32 14.77
CA SER A 573 22.67 -26.65 15.36
C SER A 573 23.97 -27.30 14.93
N THR A 574 24.91 -27.43 15.87
CA THR A 574 26.21 -28.07 15.62
C THR A 574 26.10 -29.57 15.90
N TYR A 575 26.32 -30.40 14.88
CA TYR A 575 26.43 -31.85 15.06
C TYR A 575 27.90 -32.23 15.25
N SER A 576 28.19 -33.07 16.26
CA SER A 576 29.54 -33.60 16.46
C SER A 576 29.87 -34.66 15.41
N HIS A 577 31.15 -34.78 15.03
CA HIS A 577 31.60 -35.83 14.12
C HIS A 577 31.18 -37.22 14.65
N ALA A 578 31.43 -37.49 15.93
CA ALA A 578 31.07 -38.74 16.58
C ALA A 578 29.57 -39.10 16.47
N TYR A 579 28.65 -38.12 16.56
CA TYR A 579 27.22 -38.37 16.38
C TYR A 579 26.86 -38.74 14.93
N LEU A 580 27.44 -38.02 13.96
CA LEU A 580 27.22 -38.30 12.54
C LEU A 580 27.83 -39.64 12.13
N ASP A 581 29.00 -39.97 12.66
CA ASP A 581 29.69 -41.25 12.44
C ASP A 581 28.94 -42.42 13.11
N GLU A 582 28.33 -42.23 14.29
CA GLU A 582 27.45 -43.22 14.93
C GLU A 582 26.16 -43.43 14.12
N MET A 583 25.53 -42.37 13.60
CA MET A 583 24.38 -42.47 12.71
C MET A 583 24.74 -43.19 11.40
N ALA A 584 25.89 -42.86 10.81
CA ALA A 584 26.40 -43.49 9.59
C ALA A 584 26.62 -45.00 9.81
N ALA A 585 27.30 -45.38 10.90
CA ALA A 585 27.51 -46.77 11.28
C ALA A 585 26.20 -47.54 11.55
N LYS A 586 25.24 -46.93 12.27
CA LYS A 586 23.92 -47.55 12.53
C LYS A 586 23.09 -47.77 11.26
N LYS A 587 23.23 -46.89 10.26
CA LYS A 587 22.52 -46.99 8.97
C LYS A 587 23.28 -47.75 7.89
N GLY A 588 24.56 -48.08 8.10
CA GLY A 588 25.42 -48.70 7.08
C GLY A 588 25.73 -47.78 5.88
N VAL A 589 25.72 -46.46 6.09
CA VAL A 589 25.96 -45.44 5.05
C VAL A 589 27.16 -44.56 5.41
N THR A 590 27.58 -43.67 4.51
CA THR A 590 28.63 -42.69 4.82
C THR A 590 28.09 -41.52 5.64
N ARG A 591 28.98 -40.84 6.38
CA ARG A 591 28.66 -39.61 7.13
C ARG A 591 28.01 -38.54 6.25
N ASP A 592 28.48 -38.40 5.01
CA ASP A 592 28.02 -37.35 4.10
C ASP A 592 26.60 -37.67 3.57
N ALA A 593 26.24 -38.95 3.42
CA ALA A 593 24.85 -39.36 3.14
C ALA A 593 23.89 -39.05 4.30
N VAL A 594 24.35 -39.16 5.56
CA VAL A 594 23.56 -38.72 6.74
C VAL A 594 23.34 -37.20 6.71
N LEU A 595 24.35 -36.42 6.32
CA LEU A 595 24.22 -34.96 6.18
C LEU A 595 23.24 -34.56 5.07
N GLU A 596 23.27 -35.24 3.92
CA GLU A 596 22.28 -35.03 2.85
C GLU A 596 20.86 -35.41 3.29
N GLU A 597 20.68 -36.52 4.00
CA GLU A 597 19.38 -36.98 4.50
C GLU A 597 18.77 -35.98 5.50
N VAL A 598 19.56 -35.47 6.45
CA VAL A 598 19.13 -34.46 7.42
C VAL A 598 18.80 -33.13 6.72
N GLY A 599 19.60 -32.72 5.72
CA GLY A 599 19.31 -31.55 4.89
C GLY A 599 18.09 -31.72 3.96
N GLY A 600 17.81 -32.95 3.52
CA GLY A 600 16.63 -33.30 2.72
C GLY A 600 15.33 -33.28 3.55
N ALA A 601 15.37 -33.85 4.75
CA ALA A 601 14.23 -33.85 5.66
C ALA A 601 13.78 -32.43 6.08
N ARG A 602 14.72 -31.48 6.15
CA ARG A 602 14.42 -30.04 6.31
C ARG A 602 13.62 -29.50 5.12
N ARG A 603 14.10 -29.69 3.89
CA ARG A 603 13.44 -29.20 2.67
C ARG A 603 11.99 -29.72 2.54
N VAL A 604 11.73 -30.95 2.95
CA VAL A 604 10.37 -31.51 2.98
C VAL A 604 9.47 -30.84 4.05
N ARG A 605 10.01 -30.51 5.23
CA ARG A 605 9.23 -29.79 6.27
C ARG A 605 8.96 -28.34 5.90
N GLU A 606 9.93 -27.64 5.33
CA GLU A 606 9.78 -26.25 4.88
C GLU A 606 8.80 -26.16 3.70
N ALA A 607 8.88 -27.09 2.74
CA ALA A 607 7.89 -27.21 1.68
C ALA A 607 6.48 -27.53 2.22
N LYS A 608 6.37 -28.38 3.26
CA LYS A 608 5.07 -28.66 3.88
C LYS A 608 4.50 -27.44 4.60
N ALA A 609 5.30 -26.75 5.42
CA ALA A 609 4.85 -25.55 6.14
C ALA A 609 4.45 -24.43 5.17
N SER A 610 5.21 -24.21 4.11
CA SER A 610 4.87 -23.23 3.07
C SER A 610 3.61 -23.63 2.28
N ALA A 611 3.38 -24.93 2.04
CA ALA A 611 2.14 -25.41 1.42
C ALA A 611 0.92 -25.27 2.36
N GLU A 612 1.13 -25.40 3.67
CA GLU A 612 0.10 -25.24 4.71
C GLU A 612 -0.30 -23.75 4.86
N GLU A 613 0.68 -22.83 4.86
CA GLU A 613 0.47 -21.37 4.82
C GLU A 613 -0.26 -20.92 3.53
N VAL A 614 0.11 -21.47 2.36
CA VAL A 614 -0.59 -21.20 1.09
C VAL A 614 -2.02 -21.74 1.11
N ALA A 615 -2.26 -22.91 1.71
CA ALA A 615 -3.59 -23.50 1.81
C ALA A 615 -4.50 -22.77 2.81
N GLU A 616 -3.94 -22.22 3.90
CA GLU A 616 -4.67 -21.35 4.84
C GLU A 616 -5.11 -20.06 4.14
N LYS A 617 -4.18 -19.39 3.44
CA LYS A 617 -4.47 -18.16 2.71
C LYS A 617 -5.50 -18.32 1.58
N GLN A 618 -5.48 -19.48 0.90
CA GLN A 618 -6.50 -19.82 -0.10
C GLN A 618 -7.90 -20.07 0.50
N ARG A 619 -7.99 -20.46 1.78
CA ARG A 619 -9.29 -20.53 2.49
C ARG A 619 -9.79 -19.14 2.86
N GLU A 620 -8.91 -18.27 3.35
CA GLU A 620 -9.27 -16.88 3.65
C GLU A 620 -9.78 -16.15 2.39
N GLU A 621 -9.09 -16.29 1.26
CA GLU A 621 -9.56 -15.72 -0.02
C GLU A 621 -10.91 -16.31 -0.48
N ALA A 622 -11.13 -17.63 -0.30
CA ALA A 622 -12.41 -18.26 -0.66
C ALA A 622 -13.57 -17.85 0.27
N ILE A 623 -13.31 -17.60 1.55
CA ILE A 623 -14.30 -17.07 2.50
C ILE A 623 -14.67 -15.63 2.15
N LEU A 624 -13.68 -14.80 1.80
CA LEU A 624 -13.93 -13.42 1.33
C LEU A 624 -14.71 -13.39 0.01
N GLU A 625 -14.36 -14.26 -0.95
CA GLU A 625 -15.12 -14.37 -2.22
C GLU A 625 -16.54 -14.88 -1.98
N ALA A 626 -16.80 -15.76 -0.99
CA ALA A 626 -18.15 -16.16 -0.63
C ALA A 626 -18.97 -14.98 -0.05
N LEU A 627 -18.39 -14.25 0.91
CA LEU A 627 -19.03 -13.07 1.54
C LEU A 627 -19.30 -11.93 0.55
N GLU A 628 -18.41 -11.70 -0.42
CA GLU A 628 -18.64 -10.71 -1.50
C GLU A 628 -19.76 -11.13 -2.47
N ASN A 629 -20.05 -12.42 -2.63
CA ASN A 629 -21.13 -12.91 -3.50
C ASN A 629 -22.51 -12.98 -2.82
N GLU A 630 -22.58 -12.89 -1.49
CA GLU A 630 -23.86 -12.85 -0.74
C GLU A 630 -24.37 -11.41 -0.48
N GLY A 631 -23.61 -10.38 -0.86
CA GLY A 631 -23.89 -8.98 -0.54
C GLY A 631 -24.52 -8.12 -1.65
N ASP A 632 -24.97 -8.69 -2.77
CA ASP A 632 -25.39 -7.94 -3.98
C ASP A 632 -26.93 -7.92 -4.22
N ASP A 633 -27.73 -8.47 -3.28
CA ASP A 633 -29.21 -8.38 -3.29
C ASP A 633 -29.69 -7.10 -2.57
N ASP A 634 -29.54 -5.95 -3.25
CA ASP A 634 -30.06 -4.62 -2.86
C ASP A 634 -31.63 -4.56 -2.92
N ASP A 635 -32.32 -5.33 -2.06
CA ASP A 635 -33.76 -5.16 -1.81
C ASP A 635 -33.98 -4.48 -0.44
N ASP A 636 -34.45 -3.21 -0.46
CA ASP A 636 -34.77 -2.39 0.73
C ASP A 636 -35.78 -3.10 1.67
N PHE A 637 -35.28 -3.80 2.70
CA PHE A 637 -36.09 -4.34 3.79
C PHE A 637 -35.65 -3.75 5.13
N ASP A 638 -36.45 -2.84 5.68
CA ASP A 638 -36.40 -2.46 7.09
C ASP A 638 -36.72 -3.70 7.95
N ILE A 639 -35.73 -4.28 8.62
CA ILE A 639 -35.89 -5.36 9.60
C ILE A 639 -35.58 -4.80 10.99
N ASP A 640 -36.52 -4.95 11.92
CA ASP A 640 -36.36 -4.55 13.32
C ASP A 640 -35.38 -5.49 14.06
N ASP A 641 -34.52 -4.90 14.89
CA ASP A 641 -33.22 -5.42 15.36
C ASP A 641 -33.28 -6.47 16.51
N ASP A 642 -34.42 -7.13 16.75
CA ASP A 642 -34.73 -7.79 18.04
C ASP A 642 -34.64 -9.34 18.11
N ASP A 643 -34.50 -10.09 17.00
CA ASP A 643 -34.45 -11.57 17.01
C ASP A 643 -33.35 -12.16 16.08
N ILE A 644 -32.15 -12.44 16.63
CA ILE A 644 -31.15 -13.35 16.03
C ILE A 644 -30.74 -14.39 17.08
N GLU A 645 -31.17 -15.64 16.90
CA GLU A 645 -30.75 -16.79 17.73
C GLU A 645 -29.44 -17.44 17.20
N ASP A 646 -28.63 -18.01 18.12
CA ASP A 646 -27.23 -18.43 17.95
C ASP A 646 -26.93 -19.59 16.94
N ASP A 647 -27.91 -20.07 16.16
CA ASP A 647 -27.88 -21.39 15.53
C ASP A 647 -27.14 -21.51 14.17
N GLN A 648 -26.40 -20.49 13.71
CA GLN A 648 -25.70 -20.52 12.40
C GLN A 648 -24.15 -20.61 12.45
N LEU A 649 -23.53 -20.73 13.62
CA LEU A 649 -22.07 -20.83 13.74
C LEU A 649 -21.49 -22.25 13.57
N ASP A 650 -22.32 -23.28 13.44
CA ASP A 650 -21.90 -24.70 13.34
C ASP A 650 -21.73 -25.22 11.89
N ALA A 651 -21.85 -24.34 10.87
CA ALA A 651 -21.85 -24.72 9.45
C ALA A 651 -20.68 -24.19 8.60
N ALA A 652 -19.67 -23.56 9.21
CA ALA A 652 -18.46 -23.03 8.57
C ALA A 652 -17.18 -23.69 9.12
#